data_AF-A0A5M9ZFZ1-F1
#
_entry.id   AF-A0A5M9ZFZ1-F1
#
_cell.length_a   1.000
_cell.length_b   1.000
_cell.length_c   1.000
_cell.angle_alpha   90.00
_cell.angle_beta   90.00
_cell.angle_gamma   90.00
#
_symmetry.space_group_name_H-M   'P 1'
#
loop_
_entity.id
_entity.type
_entity.pdbx_description
1 polymer ?
#
loop_
_entity_poly.entity_id
_entity_poly.type
_entity_poly.pdbx_seq_one_letter_code
_entity_poly.pdbx_strand_id
1 'polypeptide(L)'
;MTPINQPSSSDTANKPTHTAPVSLEERFQNMTGNTKVWRAPLAGLASVAMIATMGVAASTANAVTPQYPDVKVTLDANGGKIDGKDSITVTDAHTTNVDGVDYADGVFDLYNTYGTDARLKWGANGTANRYFSGWYTSPDAGGQAVDPNEPLQDGTTLYAHWSTDAVYSDESEEAVYLNTNGAVQYDTKQYGATANTNGSDGASQVIQPASKGWSIRLQECDQVAAWQAPSADVQDGQYFDGKQWSADIASLQGGQSATPVTEEGTVVTFDTAPYVLFKDGVQTSETKFDVKRGDTLTSSEFQAVTLGADHNLATVWSVTYGTGSKSEDFVFGETALKSDSNAATLKVLNGEKSTQYALHQNGKSSEVARSYFVKRGSSFKDTFSKDAPDAPTRHNTTFLGWYKLDDSGTPAAAGYLNTLFFDANMVSNENDDTTPWGDADADDYDFSQKTTESGPAVVDIFAGYKADAKFATIELDPNYPGSQIQTVKIYEGKTVGEQLPTVTRDGYTLKEWKSNQGYVLPLDWKVNFSASDASSKIHNTRYVAQWTADSKYGKYGLLYNLKRGYSYVKKSHGKIVKTQDVDKDFDGTWDATAPTGFEAKYQLLKPEGFTDASWKQFNTTRDTVVKELIKELGLKKSATIDVVYNAVASRLSAEKADEFNAAFAGKLAPETDYPDVNYDDYGTHSDDIQYLTTKGIVKGYQDGTFGYGAPLARVDYIVWLYRAAGSPAVDSQAPFSDVNATTVPNKDFRDAIAWAAANKITTGYADGTFAPYATLNRQDAAAFLYRASGSPKFQENGVNAKFSDVTAGDTANHSKEVLWAASEGIAKGYYGTVTYFGGYNTLVRQDAAAFLARTLRAGYIAK
;
A
#
# COMPACT_ATOMS: atom_id res chain seq x y z
N MET A 1 -47.22 14.64 -44.05
CA MET A 1 -47.82 15.74 -43.28
C MET A 1 -46.67 16.59 -42.76
N THR A 2 -46.44 17.67 -43.48
CA THR A 2 -45.73 18.91 -43.16
C THR A 2 -46.31 19.55 -41.85
N PRO A 3 -45.81 20.68 -41.30
CA PRO A 3 -44.44 21.27 -41.29
C PRO A 3 -44.13 22.19 -40.03
N ILE A 4 -43.15 23.12 -40.18
CA ILE A 4 -43.12 24.53 -39.68
C ILE A 4 -42.43 24.72 -38.29
N ASN A 5 -41.57 25.72 -38.02
CA ASN A 5 -40.93 26.83 -38.77
C ASN A 5 -39.92 27.54 -37.84
N GLN A 6 -38.85 28.13 -38.39
CA GLN A 6 -38.12 29.30 -37.84
C GLN A 6 -38.96 30.61 -38.05
N PRO A 7 -38.52 31.91 -37.87
CA PRO A 7 -37.20 32.51 -37.57
C PRO A 7 -37.22 33.86 -36.77
N SER A 8 -36.09 34.60 -36.85
CA SER A 8 -35.87 36.07 -36.77
C SER A 8 -35.53 36.67 -35.39
N SER A 9 -34.66 37.68 -35.21
CA SER A 9 -33.69 38.42 -36.05
C SER A 9 -32.94 39.45 -35.16
N SER A 10 -31.73 39.88 -35.57
CA SER A 10 -31.13 41.25 -35.45
C SER A 10 -31.01 41.92 -34.06
N ASP A 11 -29.97 42.64 -33.63
CA ASP A 11 -28.66 43.08 -34.14
C ASP A 11 -27.99 43.91 -33.00
N THR A 12 -26.71 44.25 -33.14
CA THR A 12 -25.92 45.32 -32.46
C THR A 12 -25.21 45.09 -31.09
N ALA A 13 -23.89 44.86 -31.22
CA ALA A 13 -22.72 45.45 -30.52
C ALA A 13 -22.85 46.11 -29.13
N ASN A 14 -22.06 45.66 -28.13
CA ASN A 14 -20.71 46.22 -27.80
C ASN A 14 -20.02 45.42 -26.66
N LYS A 15 -18.68 45.33 -26.71
CA LYS A 15 -17.76 44.64 -25.78
C LYS A 15 -17.64 45.40 -24.42
N PRO A 16 -17.24 44.77 -23.29
CA PRO A 16 -15.81 44.45 -23.08
C PRO A 16 -15.49 43.09 -22.45
N THR A 17 -14.39 42.53 -22.97
CA THR A 17 -13.38 41.62 -22.40
C THR A 17 -13.60 40.95 -21.04
N HIS A 18 -13.68 39.61 -21.06
CA HIS A 18 -13.08 38.73 -20.05
C HIS A 18 -12.16 37.72 -20.74
N THR A 19 -10.85 37.89 -20.54
CA THR A 19 -9.82 36.88 -20.78
C THR A 19 -9.96 35.78 -19.72
N ALA A 20 -10.06 34.53 -20.17
CA ALA A 20 -9.93 33.36 -19.30
C ALA A 20 -8.51 33.29 -18.70
N PRO A 21 -8.36 32.76 -17.46
CA PRO A 21 -7.11 32.80 -16.71
C PRO A 21 -6.02 31.91 -17.32
N VAL A 22 -4.82 32.49 -17.37
CA VAL A 22 -3.56 31.86 -17.74
C VAL A 22 -3.15 30.84 -16.67
N SER A 23 -2.56 29.71 -17.06
CA SER A 23 -2.19 28.62 -16.15
C SER A 23 -1.04 29.00 -15.20
N LEU A 24 -0.94 28.29 -14.06
CA LEU A 24 0.14 28.46 -13.06
C LEU A 24 1.55 28.32 -13.67
N GLU A 25 1.69 27.53 -14.73
CA GLU A 25 2.95 27.27 -15.44
C GLU A 25 3.47 28.53 -16.18
N GLU A 26 2.56 29.36 -16.73
CA GLU A 26 2.91 30.63 -17.39
C GLU A 26 3.15 31.79 -16.40
N ARG A 27 2.84 31.60 -15.11
CA ARG A 27 3.16 32.55 -14.02
C ARG A 27 4.54 32.30 -13.41
N PHE A 28 5.05 31.07 -13.43
CA PHE A 28 6.38 30.75 -12.87
C PHE A 28 7.55 31.14 -13.78
N GLN A 29 7.36 31.20 -15.10
CA GLN A 29 8.45 31.59 -16.02
C GLN A 29 8.68 33.11 -16.17
N ASN A 30 7.84 33.95 -15.57
CA ASN A 30 7.89 35.41 -15.75
C ASN A 30 8.22 36.23 -14.48
N MET A 31 8.64 35.60 -13.37
CA MET A 31 9.06 36.33 -12.17
C MET A 31 10.48 35.94 -11.74
N THR A 32 11.44 36.65 -12.36
CA THR A 32 12.77 37.08 -11.89
C THR A 32 13.93 36.70 -12.82
N GLY A 33 14.17 37.59 -13.78
CA GLY A 33 15.36 37.61 -14.62
C GLY A 33 16.58 38.21 -13.91
N ASN A 34 17.67 37.44 -13.90
CA ASN A 34 19.02 37.79 -14.40
C ASN A 34 19.66 39.14 -13.98
N THR A 35 20.84 39.13 -13.33
CA THR A 35 22.17 39.37 -13.97
C THR A 35 23.34 39.64 -12.98
N LYS A 36 24.41 38.81 -13.07
CA LYS A 36 25.87 39.14 -13.03
C LYS A 36 26.49 39.74 -11.71
N VAL A 37 27.69 39.41 -11.19
CA VAL A 37 28.96 38.76 -11.64
C VAL A 37 29.92 38.54 -10.43
N TRP A 38 30.52 37.34 -10.35
CA TRP A 38 31.90 36.94 -9.90
C TRP A 38 32.51 37.32 -8.52
N ARG A 39 33.00 36.34 -7.73
CA ARG A 39 34.36 35.70 -7.73
C ARG A 39 34.50 34.71 -6.56
N ALA A 40 35.00 33.50 -6.81
CA ALA A 40 35.67 32.64 -5.80
C ALA A 40 37.17 33.05 -5.70
N PRO A 41 37.99 32.66 -4.67
CA PRO A 41 38.37 31.25 -4.49
C PRO A 41 38.86 30.75 -3.08
N LEU A 42 38.88 29.41 -2.95
CA LEU A 42 39.91 28.51 -2.34
C LEU A 42 40.27 28.51 -0.83
N ALA A 43 40.16 27.28 -0.26
CA ALA A 43 41.18 26.51 0.51
C ALA A 43 41.01 26.26 2.03
N GLY A 44 41.20 24.99 2.42
CA GLY A 44 41.52 24.52 3.79
C GLY A 44 40.75 23.26 4.25
N LEU A 45 40.89 22.08 3.60
CA LEU A 45 41.74 20.94 4.02
C LEU A 45 41.72 20.53 5.52
N ALA A 46 41.18 19.33 5.74
CA ALA A 46 41.69 18.21 6.55
C ALA A 46 41.82 18.30 8.08
N SER A 47 41.21 17.34 8.78
CA SER A 47 41.93 16.37 9.63
C SER A 47 41.09 15.09 9.87
N VAL A 48 41.80 13.96 9.83
CA VAL A 48 41.39 12.54 9.84
C VAL A 48 42.20 11.84 10.96
N ALA A 49 41.70 10.69 11.46
CA ALA A 49 42.38 9.61 12.25
C ALA A 49 42.49 9.83 13.78
N MET A 50 42.41 8.85 14.70
CA MET A 50 42.62 7.38 14.80
C MET A 50 41.79 6.84 16.02
N ILE A 51 41.17 5.63 16.10
CA ILE A 51 41.55 4.19 16.05
C ILE A 51 41.96 3.52 17.42
N ALA A 52 41.21 2.44 17.77
CA ALA A 52 41.48 1.18 18.53
C ALA A 52 41.82 1.21 20.06
N THR A 53 41.50 0.22 20.93
CA THR A 53 41.71 -1.25 20.85
C THR A 53 41.10 -2.06 22.04
N MET A 54 40.31 -3.12 21.76
CA MET A 54 40.20 -4.52 22.31
C MET A 54 39.86 -4.97 23.78
N GLY A 55 39.03 -6.05 23.83
CA GLY A 55 39.00 -7.21 24.77
C GLY A 55 37.57 -7.71 25.09
N VAL A 56 36.94 -8.78 24.53
CA VAL A 56 37.15 -10.27 24.54
C VAL A 56 37.14 -10.84 25.99
N ALA A 57 36.34 -11.84 26.46
CA ALA A 57 35.73 -13.04 25.86
C ALA A 57 34.47 -13.57 26.62
N ALA A 58 33.86 -14.62 26.07
CA ALA A 58 32.58 -15.27 26.33
C ALA A 58 32.42 -16.14 27.60
N SER A 59 31.16 -16.42 27.98
CA SER A 59 30.69 -17.80 28.24
C SER A 59 29.16 -17.92 28.25
N THR A 60 28.71 -19.07 27.79
CA THR A 60 27.36 -19.54 27.46
C THR A 60 26.37 -19.66 28.62
N ALA A 61 25.10 -19.32 28.35
CA ALA A 61 23.96 -20.03 28.91
C ALA A 61 22.82 -20.02 27.87
N ASN A 62 22.43 -21.21 27.41
CA ASN A 62 21.19 -21.44 26.68
C ASN A 62 20.02 -21.03 27.57
N ALA A 63 19.31 -19.98 27.19
CA ALA A 63 17.93 -19.78 27.60
C ALA A 63 17.12 -19.68 26.31
N VAL A 64 16.21 -20.62 26.12
CA VAL A 64 15.10 -20.46 25.18
C VAL A 64 14.29 -19.27 25.70
N THR A 65 14.44 -18.09 25.11
CA THR A 65 13.59 -16.93 25.41
C THR A 65 12.48 -16.85 24.36
N PRO A 66 11.20 -16.82 24.77
CA PRO A 66 10.09 -16.72 23.84
C PRO A 66 10.13 -15.44 23.00
N GLN A 67 10.00 -15.67 21.70
CA GLN A 67 9.51 -14.84 20.61
C GLN A 67 8.46 -13.79 21.01
N TYR A 68 8.76 -12.47 21.07
CA TYR A 68 7.94 -11.29 20.67
C TYR A 68 8.83 -10.01 20.73
N PRO A 69 8.84 -9.11 19.72
CA PRO A 69 9.64 -7.88 19.77
C PRO A 69 8.93 -6.73 20.49
N ASP A 70 9.66 -5.93 21.29
CA ASP A 70 9.17 -4.65 21.84
C ASP A 70 8.67 -3.74 20.71
N VAL A 71 7.65 -2.92 20.97
CA VAL A 71 7.30 -1.81 20.08
C VAL A 71 8.11 -0.58 20.48
N LYS A 72 8.89 -0.03 19.56
CA LYS A 72 9.70 1.18 19.76
C LYS A 72 9.20 2.27 18.84
N VAL A 73 8.86 3.41 19.43
CA VAL A 73 8.47 4.62 18.71
C VAL A 73 9.50 5.70 18.98
N THR A 74 9.93 6.38 17.92
CA THR A 74 10.79 7.56 18.07
C THR A 74 9.91 8.80 18.09
N LEU A 75 10.03 9.58 19.16
CA LEU A 75 9.40 10.89 19.28
C LEU A 75 10.44 11.94 18.92
N ASP A 76 10.24 12.62 17.80
CA ASP A 76 11.05 13.74 17.35
C ASP A 76 10.39 15.05 17.78
N ALA A 77 11.17 15.93 18.41
CA ALA A 77 10.69 17.22 18.89
C ALA A 77 10.42 18.22 17.76
N ASN A 78 10.76 17.90 16.51
CA ASN A 78 10.55 18.71 15.32
C ASN A 78 11.02 20.17 15.50
N GLY A 79 12.28 20.33 15.93
CA GLY A 79 12.92 21.63 16.20
C GLY A 79 12.81 22.13 17.65
N GLY A 80 12.03 21.45 18.51
CA GLY A 80 11.99 21.65 19.96
C GLY A 80 12.99 20.78 20.71
N LYS A 81 12.78 20.60 22.03
CA LYS A 81 13.50 19.63 22.87
C LYS A 81 12.52 18.88 23.77
N ILE A 82 12.58 17.55 23.78
CA ILE A 82 11.91 16.66 24.75
C ILE A 82 12.93 16.22 25.78
N ASP A 83 12.72 16.57 27.06
CA ASP A 83 13.69 16.28 28.13
C ASP A 83 15.14 16.71 27.77
N GLY A 84 15.27 17.81 27.04
CA GLY A 84 16.55 18.36 26.59
C GLY A 84 17.17 17.70 25.36
N LYS A 85 16.49 16.76 24.71
CA LYS A 85 16.95 16.05 23.49
C LYS A 85 16.10 16.41 22.27
N ASP A 86 16.70 16.34 21.08
CA ASP A 86 15.98 16.54 19.80
C ASP A 86 15.00 15.42 19.49
N SER A 87 15.33 14.19 19.92
CA SER A 87 14.42 13.05 19.84
C SER A 87 14.68 12.08 20.99
N ILE A 88 13.64 11.30 21.32
CA ILE A 88 13.71 10.20 22.28
C ILE A 88 13.06 8.97 21.68
N THR A 89 13.58 7.79 21.98
CA THR A 89 12.89 6.53 21.67
C THR A 89 12.14 6.10 22.91
N VAL A 90 10.83 5.95 22.78
CA VAL A 90 9.97 5.34 23.77
C VAL A 90 9.77 3.89 23.39
N THR A 91 9.88 3.02 24.38
CA THR A 91 9.68 1.58 24.19
C THR A 91 8.46 1.22 25.00
N ASP A 92 7.46 0.67 24.33
CA ASP A 92 6.42 -0.11 24.98
C ASP A 92 7.07 -1.46 25.31
N ALA A 93 7.75 -1.43 26.46
CA ALA A 93 8.52 -2.55 26.96
C ALA A 93 7.59 -3.42 27.80
N HIS A 94 7.73 -4.74 27.66
CA HIS A 94 7.12 -5.73 28.53
C HIS A 94 7.36 -5.35 30.00
N THR A 95 6.39 -4.73 30.69
CA THR A 95 6.49 -4.52 32.14
C THR A 95 5.89 -5.69 32.89
N THR A 96 6.31 -5.82 34.13
CA THR A 96 6.21 -7.06 34.90
C THR A 96 5.17 -6.82 35.98
N ASN A 97 3.96 -7.36 35.84
CA ASN A 97 3.10 -7.52 37.01
C ASN A 97 3.61 -8.69 37.89
N VAL A 98 2.93 -8.93 39.02
CA VAL A 98 3.32 -9.91 40.05
C VAL A 98 3.55 -11.34 39.54
N ASP A 99 3.03 -11.68 38.35
CA ASP A 99 3.17 -12.98 37.69
C ASP A 99 3.99 -12.93 36.37
N GLY A 100 4.58 -11.79 36.03
CA GLY A 100 5.70 -11.74 35.11
C GLY A 100 5.41 -11.68 33.61
N VAL A 101 4.20 -11.34 33.16
CA VAL A 101 3.87 -11.31 31.71
C VAL A 101 2.96 -10.12 31.34
N ASP A 102 3.41 -9.27 30.40
CA ASP A 102 2.60 -8.27 29.67
C ASP A 102 3.09 -8.16 28.19
N TYR A 103 2.21 -7.81 27.24
CA TYR A 103 2.57 -7.65 25.80
C TYR A 103 2.85 -6.19 25.48
N ALA A 104 3.69 -5.94 24.47
CA ALA A 104 3.69 -4.65 23.80
C ALA A 104 2.42 -4.56 22.93
N ASP A 105 1.42 -3.80 23.37
CA ASP A 105 0.18 -3.55 22.62
C ASP A 105 0.37 -2.44 21.56
N GLY A 106 1.50 -1.74 21.61
CA GLY A 106 1.86 -0.65 20.74
C GLY A 106 1.07 0.63 21.04
N VAL A 107 0.22 0.64 22.07
CA VAL A 107 -0.50 1.83 22.51
C VAL A 107 0.34 2.53 23.56
N PHE A 108 0.79 3.73 23.23
CA PHE A 108 1.64 4.50 24.11
C PHE A 108 0.83 5.60 24.76
N ASP A 109 1.07 5.84 26.04
CA ASP A 109 0.57 7.04 26.71
C ASP A 109 1.37 8.29 26.32
N LEU A 110 1.38 8.59 25.01
CA LEU A 110 2.20 9.66 24.43
C LEU A 110 1.70 11.03 24.81
N TYR A 111 0.38 11.23 24.83
CA TYR A 111 -0.19 12.53 25.10
C TYR A 111 0.01 12.89 26.57
N ASN A 112 -0.28 12.00 27.54
CA ASN A 112 -0.12 12.36 28.96
C ASN A 112 1.35 12.42 29.36
N THR A 113 2.18 11.54 28.81
CA THR A 113 3.58 11.48 29.19
C THR A 113 4.41 12.54 28.46
N TYR A 114 4.18 12.74 27.16
CA TYR A 114 5.06 13.54 26.30
C TYR A 114 4.37 14.72 25.61
N GLY A 115 3.05 14.83 25.68
CA GLY A 115 2.28 15.95 25.11
C GLY A 115 2.04 17.12 26.07
N THR A 116 2.98 17.37 26.99
CA THR A 116 2.86 18.49 27.96
C THR A 116 3.80 19.63 27.59
N ASP A 117 3.29 20.87 27.61
CA ASP A 117 4.08 22.07 27.25
C ASP A 117 5.34 22.23 28.13
N ALA A 118 5.31 21.75 29.38
CA ALA A 118 6.45 21.83 30.31
C ALA A 118 7.64 20.93 29.93
N ARG A 119 7.41 19.84 29.22
CA ARG A 119 8.46 18.90 28.77
C ARG A 119 9.10 19.31 27.45
N LEU A 120 8.54 20.32 26.79
CA LEU A 120 8.80 20.64 25.40
C LEU A 120 9.21 22.11 25.25
N LYS A 121 10.50 22.38 25.00
CA LYS A 121 11.05 23.76 24.95
C LYS A 121 11.61 24.12 23.59
N TRP A 122 11.38 25.36 23.13
CA TRP A 122 11.83 25.84 21.82
C TRP A 122 12.97 26.87 21.90
N GLY A 123 13.94 26.75 20.98
CA GLY A 123 15.08 27.66 20.83
C GLY A 123 16.24 27.41 21.81
N ALA A 124 17.40 28.00 21.52
CA ALA A 124 18.66 27.73 22.24
C ALA A 124 18.62 27.98 23.76
N ASN A 125 17.65 28.77 24.26
CA ASN A 125 17.48 29.12 25.68
C ASN A 125 16.05 28.89 26.22
N GLY A 126 15.14 28.27 25.44
CA GLY A 126 13.74 28.05 25.88
C GLY A 126 12.89 29.32 26.00
N THR A 127 13.17 30.37 25.21
CA THR A 127 12.57 31.71 25.34
C THR A 127 11.45 32.02 24.34
N ALA A 128 11.19 31.15 23.34
CA ALA A 128 10.02 31.30 22.46
C ALA A 128 8.94 30.33 22.92
N ASN A 129 7.75 30.83 23.23
CA ASN A 129 6.63 29.98 23.60
C ASN A 129 6.05 29.39 22.31
N ARG A 130 6.06 28.07 22.21
CA ARG A 130 5.26 27.33 21.24
C ARG A 130 4.52 26.27 22.03
N TYR A 131 3.31 25.98 21.61
CA TYR A 131 2.42 25.10 22.34
C TYR A 131 2.21 23.80 21.56
N PHE A 132 2.28 22.67 22.26
CA PHE A 132 2.14 21.36 21.63
C PHE A 132 0.72 21.21 21.04
N SER A 133 0.63 20.80 19.77
CA SER A 133 -0.65 20.58 19.08
C SER A 133 -0.95 19.10 18.77
N GLY A 134 0.02 18.21 18.93
CA GLY A 134 -0.18 16.78 18.74
C GLY A 134 1.04 16.06 18.17
N TRP A 135 0.90 14.74 18.06
CA TRP A 135 1.88 13.86 17.42
C TRP A 135 1.45 13.53 15.99
N TYR A 136 2.37 13.64 15.03
CA TYR A 136 2.10 13.49 13.61
C TYR A 136 3.09 12.53 12.97
N THR A 137 2.71 11.89 11.87
CA THR A 137 3.58 10.95 11.13
C THR A 137 4.50 11.64 10.10
N SER A 138 4.32 12.96 9.92
CA SER A 138 5.11 13.83 9.05
C SER A 138 5.71 14.96 9.90
N PRO A 139 6.93 15.45 9.61
CA PRO A 139 7.47 16.66 10.23
C PRO A 139 6.88 17.96 9.64
N ASP A 140 6.34 17.86 8.42
CA ASP A 140 5.73 18.97 7.70
C ASP A 140 4.25 19.11 8.06
N ALA A 141 3.78 20.36 8.15
CA ALA A 141 2.38 20.68 8.40
C ALA A 141 1.44 20.22 7.28
N GLY A 142 0.15 20.08 7.60
CA GLY A 142 -0.89 19.63 6.67
C GLY A 142 -1.40 18.22 6.93
N GLY A 143 -1.01 17.62 8.07
CA GLY A 143 -1.41 16.28 8.48
C GLY A 143 -2.52 16.29 9.53
N GLN A 144 -2.90 15.09 9.98
CA GLN A 144 -3.80 14.86 11.10
C GLN A 144 -3.02 14.27 12.28
N ALA A 145 -3.42 14.63 13.50
CA ALA A 145 -2.81 14.11 14.71
C ALA A 145 -3.13 12.61 14.88
N VAL A 146 -2.13 11.85 15.32
CA VAL A 146 -2.26 10.43 15.68
C VAL A 146 -3.22 10.29 16.86
N ASP A 147 -4.17 9.34 16.74
CA ASP A 147 -5.10 8.99 17.82
C ASP A 147 -4.33 8.37 19.00
N PRO A 148 -4.49 8.88 20.23
CA PRO A 148 -3.81 8.35 21.42
C PRO A 148 -4.13 6.89 21.72
N ASN A 149 -5.27 6.38 21.25
CA ASN A 149 -5.69 5.01 21.45
C ASN A 149 -5.36 4.12 20.24
N GLU A 150 -4.87 4.70 19.14
CA GLU A 150 -4.38 3.90 18.05
C GLU A 150 -2.99 3.36 18.35
N PRO A 151 -2.77 2.07 18.05
CA PRO A 151 -1.47 1.45 18.20
C PRO A 151 -0.47 2.10 17.26
N LEU A 152 0.77 2.07 17.67
CA LEU A 152 1.88 2.46 16.85
C LEU A 152 2.65 1.22 16.43
N GLN A 153 3.07 1.27 15.19
CA GLN A 153 3.93 0.26 14.63
C GLN A 153 5.35 0.41 15.16
N ASP A 154 6.03 -0.71 15.42
CA ASP A 154 7.45 -0.67 15.76
C ASP A 154 8.25 0.05 14.66
N GLY A 155 9.14 0.94 15.08
CA GLY A 155 9.92 1.83 14.23
C GLY A 155 9.21 3.11 13.78
N THR A 156 7.93 3.34 14.17
CA THR A 156 7.24 4.59 13.85
C THR A 156 8.01 5.78 14.43
N THR A 157 8.20 6.81 13.60
CA THR A 157 8.67 8.11 14.06
C THR A 157 7.49 9.06 14.08
N LEU A 158 7.25 9.68 15.22
CA LEU A 158 6.25 10.71 15.41
C LEU A 158 6.95 12.04 15.61
N TYR A 159 6.46 13.05 14.90
CA TYR A 159 6.94 14.41 14.97
C TYR A 159 5.96 15.23 15.78
N ALA A 160 6.47 15.97 16.75
CA ALA A 160 5.67 16.95 17.46
C ALA A 160 5.33 18.11 16.52
N HIS A 161 4.07 18.52 16.47
CA HIS A 161 3.68 19.77 15.83
C HIS A 161 3.38 20.84 16.88
N TRP A 162 3.47 22.10 16.44
CA TRP A 162 3.50 23.24 17.34
C TRP A 162 2.65 24.40 16.83
N SER A 163 1.73 24.89 17.67
CA SER A 163 1.12 26.21 17.50
C SER A 163 2.06 27.31 18.03
N THR A 164 1.96 28.50 17.46
CA THR A 164 2.80 29.66 17.76
C THR A 164 2.24 30.51 18.92
N ASP A 165 3.09 31.37 19.51
CA ASP A 165 2.63 32.27 20.58
C ASP A 165 1.73 33.37 20.00
N ALA A 166 0.55 33.47 20.59
CA ALA A 166 -0.45 34.53 20.50
C ALA A 166 0.07 35.98 20.51
N VAL A 167 1.31 36.21 20.93
CA VAL A 167 1.91 37.55 21.01
C VAL A 167 2.29 38.11 19.63
N TYR A 168 2.37 37.28 18.57
CA TYR A 168 2.81 37.72 17.22
C TYR A 168 1.93 37.31 16.03
N SER A 169 0.88 36.51 16.24
CA SER A 169 -0.14 36.12 15.25
C SER A 169 -1.52 36.57 15.72
N ASP A 170 -2.48 36.78 14.81
CA ASP A 170 -3.87 36.90 15.22
C ASP A 170 -4.34 35.52 15.70
N GLU A 171 -4.56 35.42 17.02
CA GLU A 171 -4.81 34.18 17.77
C GLU A 171 -5.99 33.32 17.25
N SER A 172 -6.73 33.79 16.25
CA SER A 172 -7.77 33.03 15.56
C SER A 172 -7.22 31.92 14.68
N GLU A 173 -6.05 32.06 14.04
CA GLU A 173 -5.58 31.14 12.97
C GLU A 173 -4.98 29.81 13.47
N GLU A 174 -4.90 29.59 14.79
CA GLU A 174 -4.14 28.47 15.37
C GLU A 174 -4.99 27.44 16.14
N ALA A 175 -6.30 27.61 16.10
CA ALA A 175 -7.24 26.64 16.64
C ALA A 175 -8.47 26.49 15.74
N VAL A 176 -9.04 25.29 15.75
CA VAL A 176 -10.37 25.02 15.22
C VAL A 176 -11.38 25.11 16.35
N TYR A 177 -12.47 25.84 16.12
CA TYR A 177 -13.53 26.03 17.10
C TYR A 177 -14.79 25.24 16.71
N LEU A 178 -15.15 24.28 17.56
CA LEU A 178 -16.37 23.50 17.43
C LEU A 178 -17.45 24.11 18.34
N ASN A 179 -18.37 24.89 17.75
CA ASN A 179 -19.31 25.72 18.49
C ASN A 179 -20.60 24.95 18.78
N THR A 180 -20.86 24.66 20.05
CA THR A 180 -22.00 23.85 20.44
C THR A 180 -23.28 24.66 20.64
N ASN A 181 -23.25 25.98 20.93
CA ASN A 181 -24.47 26.75 21.30
C ASN A 181 -24.48 28.28 21.12
N GLY A 182 -23.79 28.78 20.10
CA GLY A 182 -23.85 30.20 19.73
C GLY A 182 -22.85 31.07 20.49
N ALA A 183 -22.15 31.89 19.70
CA ALA A 183 -21.03 32.76 20.06
C ALA A 183 -20.10 32.14 21.11
N VAL A 184 -19.12 31.37 20.63
CA VAL A 184 -17.87 31.15 21.39
C VAL A 184 -17.38 32.52 21.80
N GLN A 185 -17.31 32.80 23.10
CA GLN A 185 -16.54 33.94 23.54
C GLN A 185 -15.09 33.60 23.22
N TYR A 186 -14.48 34.37 22.32
CA TYR A 186 -13.04 34.35 22.10
C TYR A 186 -12.39 34.81 23.40
N ASP A 187 -12.20 33.89 24.35
CA ASP A 187 -11.37 34.16 25.51
C ASP A 187 -9.91 34.07 25.08
N THR A 188 -9.47 35.14 24.41
CA THR A 188 -8.11 35.45 23.98
C THR A 188 -7.08 35.40 25.13
N LYS A 189 -7.51 35.20 26.39
CA LYS A 189 -6.62 35.07 27.55
C LYS A 189 -6.47 33.64 28.08
N GLN A 190 -7.29 32.69 27.64
CA GLN A 190 -7.29 31.37 28.25
C GLN A 190 -6.04 30.56 27.90
N TYR A 191 -5.44 30.80 26.73
CA TYR A 191 -4.17 30.19 26.34
C TYR A 191 -2.93 30.90 26.94
N GLY A 192 -3.08 32.15 27.40
CA GLY A 192 -1.95 33.01 27.78
C GLY A 192 -1.67 33.19 29.28
N ALA A 193 -2.53 32.74 30.22
CA ALA A 193 -2.22 32.96 31.65
C ALA A 193 -2.84 32.01 32.68
N THR A 194 -3.89 31.25 32.36
CA THR A 194 -4.52 30.33 33.33
C THR A 194 -5.28 29.21 32.61
N ALA A 195 -4.70 28.63 31.56
CA ALA A 195 -5.17 27.34 31.07
C ALA A 195 -5.20 26.39 32.28
N ASN A 196 -6.28 25.63 32.44
CA ASN A 196 -6.45 24.74 33.56
C ASN A 196 -5.30 23.72 33.58
N THR A 197 -4.20 24.03 34.27
CA THR A 197 -3.04 23.16 34.47
C THR A 197 -3.38 21.93 35.31
N ASN A 198 -4.67 21.72 35.63
CA ASN A 198 -5.18 20.58 36.37
C ASN A 198 -5.93 19.57 35.50
N GLY A 199 -5.93 19.71 34.16
CA GLY A 199 -6.23 18.58 33.27
C GLY A 199 -5.15 17.52 33.47
N SER A 200 -5.52 16.34 33.96
CA SER A 200 -4.59 15.28 34.36
C SER A 200 -3.99 14.50 33.18
N ASP A 201 -4.46 14.76 31.95
CA ASP A 201 -4.05 14.10 30.72
C ASP A 201 -3.54 15.14 29.71
N GLY A 202 -2.59 14.78 28.84
CA GLY A 202 -1.99 15.71 27.89
C GLY A 202 -2.86 15.93 26.64
N ALA A 203 -3.85 15.07 26.40
CA ALA A 203 -4.84 15.26 25.36
C ALA A 203 -5.75 16.47 25.64
N SER A 204 -6.08 16.73 26.92
CA SER A 204 -6.83 17.94 27.32
C SER A 204 -6.06 19.26 27.17
N GLN A 205 -4.75 19.21 26.87
CA GLN A 205 -3.99 20.40 26.50
C GLN A 205 -4.17 20.77 25.03
N VAL A 206 -4.46 19.78 24.18
CA VAL A 206 -4.73 19.94 22.74
C VAL A 206 -6.22 20.21 22.48
N ILE A 207 -7.11 19.52 23.21
CA ILE A 207 -8.56 19.62 23.10
C ILE A 207 -9.11 20.25 24.38
N GLN A 208 -9.57 21.49 24.29
CA GLN A 208 -10.09 22.21 25.46
C GLN A 208 -11.62 22.39 25.37
N PRO A 209 -12.39 21.88 26.34
CA PRO A 209 -13.80 22.20 26.46
C PRO A 209 -13.97 23.65 26.94
N ALA A 210 -14.88 24.37 26.28
CA ALA A 210 -15.31 25.72 26.63
C ALA A 210 -16.80 25.71 27.01
N SER A 211 -17.26 26.79 27.66
CA SER A 211 -18.65 26.91 28.13
C SER A 211 -19.73 26.76 27.04
N LYS A 212 -19.37 26.89 25.76
CA LYS A 212 -20.27 26.77 24.59
C LYS A 212 -19.62 26.12 23.36
N GLY A 213 -18.61 25.27 23.55
CA GLY A 213 -17.91 24.67 22.44
C GLY A 213 -16.64 23.95 22.85
N TRP A 214 -15.87 23.48 21.87
CA TRP A 214 -14.56 22.87 22.03
C TRP A 214 -13.56 23.64 21.17
N SER A 215 -12.33 23.79 21.64
CA SER A 215 -11.23 24.32 20.84
C SER A 215 -10.15 23.28 20.68
N ILE A 216 -9.70 23.06 19.44
CA ILE A 216 -8.66 22.10 19.07
C ILE A 216 -7.46 22.91 18.56
N ARG A 217 -6.33 22.82 19.26
CA ARG A 217 -5.10 23.54 18.88
C ARG A 217 -4.40 22.83 17.73
N LEU A 218 -3.94 23.57 16.72
CA LEU A 218 -3.28 23.03 15.51
C LEU A 218 -2.10 23.90 15.10
N GLN A 219 -1.09 23.31 14.45
CA GLN A 219 -0.12 24.09 13.69
C GLN A 219 -0.79 24.64 12.42
N GLU A 220 -0.27 25.75 11.88
CA GLU A 220 -0.75 26.33 10.62
C GLU A 220 -0.86 25.24 9.53
N CYS A 221 -2.03 25.14 8.88
CA CYS A 221 -2.39 24.15 7.86
C CYS A 221 -2.67 22.71 8.32
N ASP A 222 -2.40 22.32 9.56
CA ASP A 222 -2.82 21.01 10.06
C ASP A 222 -4.34 20.86 10.06
N GLN A 223 -4.77 19.61 9.95
CA GLN A 223 -6.18 19.23 9.88
C GLN A 223 -6.64 18.54 11.16
N VAL A 224 -7.90 18.74 11.53
CA VAL A 224 -8.49 18.04 12.68
C VAL A 224 -8.63 16.55 12.38
N ALA A 225 -8.17 15.70 13.30
CA ALA A 225 -8.41 14.26 13.26
C ALA A 225 -9.79 13.90 13.84
N ALA A 226 -10.41 12.82 13.36
CA ALA A 226 -11.76 12.44 13.77
C ALA A 226 -11.89 12.22 15.29
N TRP A 227 -10.88 11.65 15.94
CA TRP A 227 -10.84 11.42 17.39
C TRP A 227 -10.76 12.71 18.21
N GLN A 228 -10.31 13.82 17.62
CA GLN A 228 -10.22 15.12 18.28
C GLN A 228 -11.57 15.85 18.32
N ALA A 229 -12.54 15.43 17.50
CA ALA A 229 -13.88 15.98 17.51
C ALA A 229 -14.77 15.21 18.52
N PRO A 230 -15.63 15.90 19.28
CA PRO A 230 -16.58 15.24 20.15
C PRO A 230 -17.55 14.38 19.34
N SER A 231 -17.77 13.15 19.84
CA SER A 231 -18.71 12.18 19.29
C SER A 231 -20.02 12.07 20.10
N ALA A 232 -20.12 12.81 21.21
CA ALA A 232 -21.27 12.83 22.11
C ALA A 232 -22.11 14.10 21.94
N ASP A 233 -23.38 14.04 22.34
CA ASP A 233 -24.37 15.09 22.11
C ASP A 233 -23.96 16.48 22.62
N VAL A 234 -24.44 17.46 21.86
CA VAL A 234 -24.10 18.88 21.96
C VAL A 234 -24.87 19.57 23.09
N GLN A 235 -26.10 19.09 23.31
CA GLN A 235 -27.11 19.55 24.25
C GLN A 235 -28.12 18.45 24.54
N ASP A 236 -28.61 18.38 25.79
CA ASP A 236 -29.77 17.57 26.15
C ASP A 236 -30.95 17.82 25.19
N GLY A 237 -31.46 16.74 24.59
CA GLY A 237 -32.59 16.77 23.66
C GLY A 237 -32.22 17.16 22.22
N GLN A 238 -30.94 17.20 21.87
CA GLN A 238 -30.46 17.30 20.49
C GLN A 238 -29.63 16.07 20.14
N TYR A 239 -29.89 15.48 18.99
CA TYR A 239 -29.22 14.27 18.49
C TYR A 239 -28.38 14.63 17.26
N PHE A 240 -27.13 14.17 17.19
CA PHE A 240 -26.33 14.28 15.98
C PHE A 240 -26.96 13.49 14.82
N ASP A 241 -27.24 14.13 13.68
CA ASP A 241 -28.01 13.53 12.56
C ASP A 241 -27.33 12.35 11.84
N GLY A 242 -26.24 11.84 12.39
CA GLY A 242 -25.49 10.69 11.93
C GLY A 242 -24.29 11.05 11.07
N LYS A 243 -24.24 12.24 10.44
CA LYS A 243 -23.05 12.76 9.75
C LYS A 243 -23.25 14.24 9.45
N GLN A 244 -22.80 15.15 10.32
CA GLN A 244 -21.88 16.24 9.96
C GLN A 244 -21.82 17.36 11.00
N TRP A 245 -20.63 17.94 11.05
CA TRP A 245 -20.45 19.32 11.45
C TRP A 245 -20.72 20.21 10.23
N SER A 246 -20.99 21.50 10.39
CA SER A 246 -21.27 22.43 9.28
C SER A 246 -20.17 22.50 8.20
N ALA A 247 -19.03 21.88 8.47
CA ALA A 247 -17.95 21.57 7.53
C ALA A 247 -17.40 20.17 7.84
N ASP A 248 -16.73 19.54 6.87
CA ASP A 248 -16.02 18.29 7.09
C ASP A 248 -14.88 18.50 8.10
N ILE A 249 -14.97 17.82 9.26
CA ILE A 249 -13.98 17.92 10.34
C ILE A 249 -12.58 17.64 9.82
N ALA A 250 -12.41 16.62 8.97
CA ALA A 250 -11.10 16.24 8.45
C ALA A 250 -10.48 17.31 7.53
N SER A 251 -11.26 18.29 7.10
CA SER A 251 -10.80 19.42 6.29
C SER A 251 -10.55 20.70 7.10
N LEU A 252 -10.95 20.73 8.37
CA LEU A 252 -10.85 21.92 9.20
C LEU A 252 -9.42 22.23 9.57
N GLN A 253 -9.01 23.47 9.33
CA GLN A 253 -7.71 24.03 9.68
C GLN A 253 -7.87 25.20 10.66
N GLY A 254 -6.78 25.58 11.34
CA GLY A 254 -6.78 26.71 12.28
C GLY A 254 -7.39 27.98 11.67
N GLY A 255 -8.15 28.74 12.47
CA GLY A 255 -8.96 29.88 11.97
C GLY A 255 -10.39 29.51 11.61
N GLN A 256 -10.67 28.22 11.40
CA GLN A 256 -11.99 27.77 10.99
C GLN A 256 -12.84 27.33 12.20
N SER A 257 -14.16 27.35 11.98
CA SER A 257 -15.12 26.91 12.99
C SER A 257 -16.19 26.06 12.34
N ALA A 258 -16.71 25.09 13.09
CA ALA A 258 -17.87 24.33 12.68
C ALA A 258 -18.91 24.26 13.80
N THR A 259 -20.18 24.27 13.42
CA THR A 259 -21.31 24.01 14.32
C THR A 259 -21.85 22.62 14.05
N PRO A 260 -22.25 21.87 15.08
CA PRO A 260 -22.83 20.55 14.87
C PRO A 260 -24.17 20.67 14.13
N VAL A 261 -24.44 19.73 13.22
CA VAL A 261 -25.76 19.59 12.60
C VAL A 261 -26.55 18.59 13.44
N THR A 262 -27.53 19.11 14.18
CA THR A 262 -28.33 18.34 15.12
C THR A 262 -29.79 18.30 14.69
N GLU A 263 -30.45 17.19 14.96
CA GLU A 263 -31.90 17.04 14.91
C GLU A 263 -32.49 17.08 16.33
N GLU A 264 -33.79 17.31 16.45
CA GLU A 264 -34.46 17.24 17.75
C GLU A 264 -34.48 15.79 18.27
N GLY A 265 -33.86 15.57 19.42
CA GLY A 265 -33.78 14.29 20.12
C GLY A 265 -34.86 14.11 21.19
N THR A 266 -34.87 12.91 21.75
CA THR A 266 -35.62 12.52 22.95
C THR A 266 -34.60 12.21 24.05
N VAL A 267 -34.69 12.91 25.18
CA VAL A 267 -33.92 12.53 26.37
C VAL A 267 -34.58 11.28 26.97
N VAL A 268 -33.92 10.12 26.87
CA VAL A 268 -34.39 8.86 27.45
C VAL A 268 -33.77 8.68 28.83
N THR A 269 -34.60 8.68 29.88
CA THR A 269 -34.20 8.38 31.25
C THR A 269 -34.49 6.92 31.59
N PHE A 270 -33.49 6.17 32.05
CA PHE A 270 -33.60 4.80 32.49
C PHE A 270 -33.83 4.74 34.01
N ASP A 271 -35.07 4.48 34.43
CA ASP A 271 -35.44 4.16 35.81
C ASP A 271 -35.34 2.64 36.02
N THR A 272 -34.11 2.19 36.25
CA THR A 272 -33.78 0.75 36.25
C THR A 272 -33.71 0.13 37.63
N ALA A 273 -33.77 0.88 38.73
CA ALA A 273 -33.58 0.31 40.07
C ALA A 273 -34.55 -0.87 40.34
N PRO A 274 -34.08 -2.04 40.82
CA PRO A 274 -32.74 -2.36 41.36
C PRO A 274 -31.72 -2.91 40.34
N TYR A 275 -32.00 -2.82 39.04
CA TYR A 275 -31.11 -3.28 37.96
C TYR A 275 -29.99 -2.26 37.72
N VAL A 276 -28.82 -2.77 37.35
CA VAL A 276 -27.72 -1.95 36.81
C VAL A 276 -27.83 -1.87 35.30
N LEU A 277 -27.46 -0.71 34.73
CA LEU A 277 -27.52 -0.48 33.29
C LEU A 277 -26.17 -0.81 32.64
N PHE A 278 -26.24 -1.50 31.51
CA PHE A 278 -25.13 -1.73 30.60
C PHE A 278 -25.41 -1.01 29.29
N LYS A 279 -24.42 -0.25 28.81
CA LYS A 279 -24.41 0.34 27.48
C LYS A 279 -23.29 -0.29 26.66
N ASP A 280 -23.60 -0.85 25.50
CA ASP A 280 -22.67 -1.53 24.59
C ASP A 280 -21.85 -2.65 25.28
N GLY A 281 -22.46 -3.32 26.26
CA GLY A 281 -21.84 -4.37 27.08
C GLY A 281 -20.94 -3.87 28.21
N VAL A 282 -20.87 -2.55 28.45
CA VAL A 282 -20.11 -1.93 29.54
C VAL A 282 -21.07 -1.39 30.60
N GLN A 283 -20.82 -1.70 31.87
CA GLN A 283 -21.64 -1.17 32.96
C GLN A 283 -21.48 0.35 33.05
N THR A 284 -22.57 1.09 33.11
CA THR A 284 -22.56 2.56 33.21
C THR A 284 -23.34 3.05 34.43
N SER A 285 -22.92 4.19 34.97
CA SER A 285 -23.66 4.94 36.01
C SER A 285 -24.56 6.03 35.41
N GLU A 286 -24.42 6.30 34.11
CA GLU A 286 -25.26 7.22 33.37
C GLU A 286 -26.65 6.61 33.17
N THR A 287 -27.69 7.41 33.40
CA THR A 287 -29.09 6.98 33.33
C THR A 287 -29.90 7.78 32.33
N LYS A 288 -29.28 8.73 31.62
CA LYS A 288 -29.94 9.57 30.62
C LYS A 288 -29.13 9.54 29.33
N PHE A 289 -29.82 9.34 28.22
CA PHE A 289 -29.21 9.27 26.90
C PHE A 289 -30.09 10.02 25.91
N ASP A 290 -29.48 10.79 25.03
CA ASP A 290 -30.20 11.43 23.93
C ASP A 290 -30.32 10.45 22.76
N VAL A 291 -31.53 10.34 22.24
CA VAL A 291 -31.86 9.38 21.18
C VAL A 291 -32.68 10.10 20.13
N LYS A 292 -32.44 9.79 18.87
CA LYS A 292 -33.26 10.31 17.77
C LYS A 292 -34.75 10.06 18.00
N ARG A 293 -35.57 11.09 17.78
CA ARG A 293 -37.03 10.97 17.83
C ARG A 293 -37.53 10.02 16.74
N GLY A 294 -38.42 9.11 17.10
CA GLY A 294 -38.94 8.12 16.16
C GLY A 294 -38.13 6.83 16.05
N ASP A 295 -36.94 6.76 16.66
CA ASP A 295 -36.08 5.59 16.58
C ASP A 295 -36.45 4.51 17.61
N THR A 296 -36.05 3.28 17.32
CA THR A 296 -36.13 2.15 18.25
C THR A 296 -34.81 2.05 19.02
N LEU A 297 -34.90 1.69 20.30
CA LEU A 297 -33.72 1.31 21.08
C LEU A 297 -33.46 -0.18 20.90
N THR A 298 -32.19 -0.61 20.94
CA THR A 298 -31.84 -2.02 20.76
C THR A 298 -31.24 -2.64 22.02
N SER A 299 -31.46 -3.94 22.20
CA SER A 299 -30.87 -4.74 23.28
C SER A 299 -29.35 -4.88 23.16
N SER A 300 -28.78 -4.70 21.96
CA SER A 300 -27.33 -4.65 21.75
C SER A 300 -26.70 -3.40 22.29
N GLU A 301 -27.46 -2.30 22.34
CA GLU A 301 -27.00 -1.03 22.89
C GLU A 301 -27.28 -0.95 24.39
N PHE A 302 -28.49 -1.31 24.85
CA PHE A 302 -28.88 -1.17 26.26
C PHE A 302 -29.38 -2.49 26.86
N GLN A 303 -28.85 -2.84 28.04
CA GLN A 303 -29.38 -3.92 28.86
C GLN A 303 -29.47 -3.49 30.33
N ALA A 304 -30.48 -3.96 31.05
CA ALA A 304 -30.55 -3.77 32.51
C ALA A 304 -30.62 -5.13 33.20
N VAL A 305 -29.75 -5.34 34.19
CA VAL A 305 -29.56 -6.65 34.85
C VAL A 305 -29.43 -6.50 36.36
N THR A 306 -29.93 -7.44 37.15
CA THR A 306 -29.59 -7.53 38.58
C THR A 306 -28.34 -8.41 38.78
N LEU A 307 -27.32 -7.95 39.51
CA LEU A 307 -26.05 -8.69 39.71
C LEU A 307 -26.14 -9.80 40.79
N GLY A 308 -27.21 -10.59 40.79
CA GLY A 308 -27.39 -11.74 41.70
C GLY A 308 -26.96 -13.08 41.08
N ALA A 309 -27.07 -14.17 41.84
CA ALA A 309 -26.61 -15.51 41.44
C ALA A 309 -27.19 -16.06 40.12
N ASP A 310 -28.34 -15.55 39.67
CA ASP A 310 -29.02 -15.98 38.44
C ASP A 310 -29.07 -14.91 37.34
N HIS A 311 -28.50 -13.71 37.59
CA HIS A 311 -28.58 -12.52 36.73
C HIS A 311 -29.96 -12.32 36.06
N ASN A 312 -30.88 -11.58 36.67
CA ASN A 312 -32.16 -11.30 36.00
C ASN A 312 -32.01 -10.17 34.98
N LEU A 313 -32.20 -10.47 33.70
CA LEU A 313 -32.24 -9.54 32.58
C LEU A 313 -33.64 -8.93 32.47
N ALA A 314 -33.74 -7.60 32.38
CA ALA A 314 -35.00 -6.90 32.17
C ALA A 314 -35.59 -7.22 30.78
N THR A 315 -36.73 -7.91 30.75
CA THR A 315 -37.41 -8.32 29.50
C THR A 315 -38.74 -7.60 29.28
N VAL A 316 -39.29 -6.95 30.31
CA VAL A 316 -40.53 -6.16 30.20
C VAL A 316 -40.26 -4.75 30.65
N TRP A 317 -40.47 -3.81 29.72
CA TRP A 317 -40.28 -2.39 29.95
C TRP A 317 -41.57 -1.61 29.74
N SER A 318 -41.67 -0.47 30.41
CA SER A 318 -42.68 0.52 30.11
C SER A 318 -42.03 1.85 29.80
N VAL A 319 -42.65 2.62 28.91
CA VAL A 319 -42.24 3.97 28.55
C VAL A 319 -43.28 4.98 29.02
N THR A 320 -42.82 6.10 29.59
CA THR A 320 -43.66 7.26 29.93
C THR A 320 -43.07 8.49 29.25
N TYR A 321 -43.87 9.20 28.46
CA TYR A 321 -43.41 10.38 27.74
C TYR A 321 -43.70 11.68 28.50
N GLY A 322 -42.70 12.56 28.59
CA GLY A 322 -42.78 13.84 29.29
C GLY A 322 -43.12 13.71 30.78
N THR A 323 -43.91 14.64 31.32
CA THR A 323 -44.41 14.61 32.71
C THR A 323 -45.73 13.84 32.86
N GLY A 324 -46.11 13.04 31.85
CA GLY A 324 -47.35 12.28 31.86
C GLY A 324 -47.37 11.18 32.93
N SER A 325 -48.56 10.76 33.36
CA SER A 325 -48.73 9.66 34.33
C SER A 325 -49.14 8.33 33.66
N LYS A 326 -49.26 8.30 32.33
CA LYS A 326 -49.64 7.11 31.57
C LYS A 326 -48.40 6.45 30.99
N SER A 327 -48.21 5.18 31.32
CA SER A 327 -47.14 4.35 30.79
C SER A 327 -47.71 3.42 29.70
N GLU A 328 -46.88 3.13 28.71
CA GLU A 328 -47.16 2.21 27.60
C GLU A 328 -46.12 1.09 27.62
N ASP A 329 -46.44 -0.08 27.06
CA ASP A 329 -45.48 -1.18 26.93
C ASP A 329 -44.35 -0.78 25.96
N PHE A 330 -43.12 -1.19 26.27
CA PHE A 330 -41.94 -0.91 25.45
C PHE A 330 -41.15 -2.19 25.20
N VAL A 331 -40.83 -2.45 23.94
CA VAL A 331 -40.05 -3.61 23.49
C VAL A 331 -38.86 -3.12 22.66
N PHE A 332 -37.65 -3.44 23.11
CA PHE A 332 -36.42 -3.12 22.37
C PHE A 332 -36.45 -3.73 20.97
N GLY A 333 -36.04 -2.97 19.96
CA GLY A 333 -36.05 -3.34 18.54
C GLY A 333 -37.41 -3.22 17.86
N GLU A 334 -38.51 -3.14 18.60
CA GLU A 334 -39.87 -3.13 18.04
C GLU A 334 -40.64 -1.83 18.30
N THR A 335 -40.50 -1.25 19.50
CA THR A 335 -41.22 -0.03 19.90
C THR A 335 -40.38 1.19 19.56
N ALA A 336 -40.85 1.98 18.59
CA ALA A 336 -40.26 3.29 18.29
C ALA A 336 -40.63 4.33 19.35
N LEU A 337 -39.68 5.19 19.71
CA LEU A 337 -39.95 6.38 20.52
C LEU A 337 -40.90 7.31 19.76
N LYS A 338 -41.81 7.99 20.48
CA LYS A 338 -42.73 8.91 19.84
C LYS A 338 -42.00 10.11 19.23
N SER A 339 -42.26 10.39 17.96
CA SER A 339 -41.58 11.43 17.19
C SER A 339 -41.91 12.87 17.64
N ASP A 340 -42.95 13.05 18.45
CA ASP A 340 -43.39 14.34 19.00
C ASP A 340 -42.95 14.55 20.46
N SER A 341 -42.24 13.59 21.04
CA SER A 341 -41.85 13.61 22.46
C SER A 341 -40.38 14.01 22.62
N ASN A 342 -40.09 14.95 23.52
CA ASN A 342 -38.74 15.42 23.81
C ASN A 342 -38.09 14.73 25.02
N ALA A 343 -38.87 13.97 25.78
CA ALA A 343 -38.40 13.20 26.93
C ALA A 343 -39.19 11.90 27.07
N ALA A 344 -38.51 10.83 27.42
CA ALA A 344 -39.09 9.53 27.73
C ALA A 344 -38.45 8.97 28.99
N THR A 345 -39.21 8.27 29.82
CA THR A 345 -38.70 7.50 30.97
C THR A 345 -39.02 6.03 30.75
N LEU A 346 -37.98 5.21 30.67
CA LEU A 346 -38.07 3.76 30.58
C LEU A 346 -37.92 3.14 31.95
N LYS A 347 -38.89 2.31 32.32
CA LYS A 347 -38.92 1.63 33.62
C LYS A 347 -39.01 0.12 33.42
N VAL A 348 -38.18 -0.60 34.18
CA VAL A 348 -38.24 -2.06 34.23
C VAL A 348 -39.46 -2.52 35.03
N LEU A 349 -40.29 -3.37 34.43
CA LEU A 349 -41.46 -3.97 35.08
C LEU A 349 -41.20 -5.40 35.54
N ASN A 350 -40.46 -6.18 34.73
CA ASN A 350 -40.13 -7.56 35.03
C ASN A 350 -38.82 -7.97 34.34
N GLY A 351 -38.18 -9.00 34.87
CA GLY A 351 -37.00 -9.61 34.29
C GLY A 351 -37.02 -11.12 34.42
N GLU A 352 -36.17 -11.77 33.64
CA GLU A 352 -36.04 -13.23 33.56
C GLU A 352 -34.58 -13.63 33.76
N LYS A 353 -34.35 -14.89 34.18
CA LYS A 353 -32.99 -15.41 34.38
C LYS A 353 -32.20 -15.33 33.08
N SER A 354 -30.93 -14.96 33.19
CA SER A 354 -30.03 -14.87 32.05
C SER A 354 -28.72 -15.59 32.30
N THR A 355 -27.99 -15.80 31.22
CA THR A 355 -26.59 -16.19 31.22
C THR A 355 -25.78 -14.99 30.76
N GLN A 356 -24.78 -14.62 31.54
CA GLN A 356 -23.78 -13.61 31.19
C GLN A 356 -22.71 -14.28 30.32
N TYR A 357 -22.48 -13.75 29.12
CA TYR A 357 -21.24 -13.95 28.37
C TYR A 357 -20.24 -12.89 28.81
N ALA A 358 -19.27 -13.28 29.62
CA ALA A 358 -18.17 -12.42 30.06
C ALA A 358 -17.04 -12.52 29.02
N LEU A 359 -16.83 -11.45 28.25
CA LEU A 359 -15.85 -11.43 27.19
C LEU A 359 -14.51 -10.89 27.68
N HIS A 360 -13.45 -11.68 27.50
CA HIS A 360 -12.09 -11.36 27.88
C HIS A 360 -11.24 -11.12 26.64
N GLN A 361 -10.67 -9.91 26.52
CA GLN A 361 -9.85 -9.52 25.36
C GLN A 361 -8.34 -9.64 25.62
N ASN A 362 -7.89 -9.52 26.86
CA ASN A 362 -6.47 -9.38 27.23
C ASN A 362 -5.93 -10.50 28.17
N GLY A 363 -6.61 -11.65 28.21
CA GLY A 363 -6.09 -12.88 28.84
C GLY A 363 -6.08 -12.94 30.38
N LYS A 364 -6.47 -11.87 31.09
CA LYS A 364 -6.71 -11.91 32.54
C LYS A 364 -8.14 -12.38 32.81
N SER A 365 -8.31 -13.52 33.48
CA SER A 365 -9.63 -14.06 33.83
C SER A 365 -10.45 -13.14 34.75
N SER A 366 -9.80 -12.20 35.45
CA SER A 366 -10.48 -11.22 36.29
C SER A 366 -10.96 -9.97 35.56
N GLU A 367 -10.49 -9.72 34.33
CA GLU A 367 -10.79 -8.49 33.59
C GLU A 367 -11.80 -8.79 32.49
N VAL A 368 -13.06 -8.44 32.74
CA VAL A 368 -14.16 -8.58 31.78
C VAL A 368 -14.22 -7.29 30.97
N ALA A 369 -13.88 -7.36 29.69
CA ALA A 369 -13.90 -6.20 28.79
C ALA A 369 -15.34 -5.81 28.45
N ARG A 370 -16.19 -6.80 28.17
CA ARG A 370 -17.62 -6.61 27.86
C ARG A 370 -18.45 -7.74 28.45
N SER A 371 -19.67 -7.42 28.85
CA SER A 371 -20.65 -8.38 29.35
C SER A 371 -21.94 -8.29 28.54
N TYR A 372 -22.34 -9.42 27.95
CA TYR A 372 -23.60 -9.54 27.23
C TYR A 372 -24.50 -10.55 27.92
N PHE A 373 -25.77 -10.19 28.16
CA PHE A 373 -26.69 -11.04 28.90
C PHE A 373 -27.76 -11.61 27.97
N VAL A 374 -27.89 -12.94 27.94
CA VAL A 374 -28.85 -13.65 27.09
C VAL A 374 -29.84 -14.38 27.99
N LYS A 375 -31.14 -14.24 27.71
CA LYS A 375 -32.19 -14.96 28.43
C LYS A 375 -31.91 -16.48 28.40
N ARG A 376 -32.06 -17.17 29.53
CA ARG A 376 -31.91 -18.64 29.56
C ARG A 376 -32.94 -19.28 28.62
N GLY A 377 -32.50 -20.25 27.82
CA GLY A 377 -33.33 -20.86 26.76
C GLY A 377 -33.27 -20.13 25.40
N SER A 378 -32.55 -19.01 25.31
CA SER A 378 -32.34 -18.24 24.07
C SER A 378 -30.88 -18.31 23.59
N SER A 379 -30.67 -18.05 22.30
CA SER A 379 -29.35 -17.89 21.69
C SER A 379 -28.89 -16.42 21.69
N PHE A 380 -27.62 -16.18 21.37
CA PHE A 380 -27.09 -14.82 21.20
C PHE A 380 -27.83 -14.07 20.09
N LYS A 381 -28.11 -14.77 18.98
CA LYS A 381 -28.88 -14.24 17.84
C LYS A 381 -30.31 -13.87 18.19
N ASP A 382 -30.99 -14.66 19.01
CA ASP A 382 -32.34 -14.34 19.46
C ASP A 382 -32.38 -13.02 20.26
N THR A 383 -31.29 -12.68 20.96
CA THR A 383 -31.23 -11.50 21.83
C THR A 383 -30.72 -10.26 21.10
N PHE A 384 -29.67 -10.40 20.29
CA PHE A 384 -28.95 -9.28 19.70
C PHE A 384 -29.11 -9.16 18.18
N SER A 385 -29.83 -10.09 17.54
CA SER A 385 -29.90 -10.20 16.08
C SER A 385 -28.53 -10.30 15.38
N LYS A 386 -27.51 -10.77 16.12
CA LYS A 386 -26.13 -11.02 15.66
C LYS A 386 -25.75 -12.47 15.92
N ASP A 387 -24.92 -13.05 15.06
CA ASP A 387 -24.49 -14.45 15.24
C ASP A 387 -23.48 -14.60 16.39
N ALA A 388 -22.67 -13.57 16.67
CA ALA A 388 -21.69 -13.53 17.75
C ALA A 388 -21.38 -12.07 18.16
N PRO A 389 -20.66 -11.83 19.28
CA PRO A 389 -20.08 -10.53 19.59
C PRO A 389 -19.10 -10.06 18.51
N ASP A 390 -18.98 -8.74 18.34
CA ASP A 390 -18.07 -8.16 17.35
C ASP A 390 -16.61 -8.57 17.64
N ALA A 391 -15.86 -8.85 16.57
CA ALA A 391 -14.46 -9.28 16.68
C ALA A 391 -13.64 -8.18 17.38
N PRO A 392 -12.93 -8.51 18.48
CA PRO A 392 -12.06 -7.58 19.14
C PRO A 392 -10.83 -7.32 18.27
N THR A 393 -10.46 -6.06 18.15
CA THR A 393 -9.23 -5.67 17.49
C THR A 393 -8.07 -5.74 18.46
N ARG A 394 -7.02 -6.48 18.12
CA ARG A 394 -5.75 -6.49 18.84
C ARG A 394 -4.60 -6.39 17.83
N HIS A 395 -3.68 -5.49 18.10
CA HIS A 395 -2.66 -5.11 17.11
C HIS A 395 -1.50 -6.08 17.04
N ASN A 396 -0.93 -6.21 15.83
CA ASN A 396 0.04 -7.24 15.46
C ASN A 396 -0.49 -8.67 15.64
N THR A 397 -1.81 -8.85 15.53
CA THR A 397 -2.47 -10.14 15.66
C THR A 397 -3.65 -10.27 14.71
N THR A 398 -3.97 -11.51 14.35
CA THR A 398 -5.21 -11.88 13.67
C THR A 398 -6.17 -12.51 14.69
N PHE A 399 -7.38 -11.96 14.81
CA PHE A 399 -8.45 -12.58 15.61
C PHE A 399 -8.87 -13.91 14.98
N LEU A 400 -8.90 -14.97 15.79
CA LEU A 400 -9.21 -16.32 15.32
C LEU A 400 -10.62 -16.78 15.69
N GLY A 401 -11.21 -16.20 16.74
CA GLY A 401 -12.50 -16.63 17.26
C GLY A 401 -12.61 -16.38 18.76
N TRP A 402 -13.72 -16.81 19.31
CA TRP A 402 -14.06 -16.73 20.72
C TRP A 402 -14.03 -18.14 21.33
N TYR A 403 -13.41 -18.33 22.48
CA TYR A 403 -13.16 -19.67 23.00
C TYR A 403 -13.54 -19.78 24.48
N LYS A 404 -14.03 -20.94 24.89
CA LYS A 404 -14.25 -21.29 26.31
C LYS A 404 -13.01 -22.05 26.82
N LEU A 405 -12.53 -21.74 28.03
CA LEU A 405 -11.55 -22.57 28.73
C LEU A 405 -12.25 -23.78 29.38
N ASP A 406 -11.64 -24.97 29.37
CA ASP A 406 -12.25 -26.17 29.96
C ASP A 406 -12.22 -26.19 31.50
N ASP A 407 -13.08 -27.02 32.11
CA ASP A 407 -13.33 -27.12 33.55
C ASP A 407 -12.19 -27.82 34.34
N SER A 408 -11.00 -28.04 33.74
CA SER A 408 -9.88 -28.67 34.44
C SER A 408 -9.33 -27.80 35.57
N GLY A 409 -9.67 -26.51 35.62
CA GLY A 409 -9.38 -25.60 36.76
C GLY A 409 -7.91 -25.52 37.17
N THR A 410 -7.02 -26.15 36.40
CA THR A 410 -5.60 -26.25 36.64
C THR A 410 -4.98 -25.96 35.29
N PRO A 411 -4.43 -24.75 35.07
CA PRO A 411 -3.50 -24.56 33.98
C PRO A 411 -2.45 -25.66 34.14
N ALA A 412 -2.32 -26.57 33.17
CA ALA A 412 -1.24 -27.54 33.20
C ALA A 412 0.07 -26.74 33.25
N ALA A 413 0.65 -26.68 34.45
CA ALA A 413 1.70 -25.74 34.88
C ALA A 413 1.25 -24.26 34.96
N ALA A 414 1.63 -23.61 36.07
CA ALA A 414 1.41 -22.20 36.39
C ALA A 414 2.15 -21.20 35.46
N GLY A 415 2.20 -21.46 34.16
CA GLY A 415 2.95 -20.68 33.17
C GLY A 415 2.26 -20.48 31.83
N TYR A 416 1.01 -20.90 31.67
CA TYR A 416 0.29 -20.79 30.40
C TYR A 416 -1.10 -20.21 30.60
N LEU A 417 -1.14 -18.88 30.75
CA LEU A 417 -2.35 -18.07 30.53
C LEU A 417 -2.41 -17.72 29.03
N ASN A 418 -3.44 -16.97 28.59
CA ASN A 418 -3.65 -16.49 27.21
C ASN A 418 -2.59 -15.44 26.77
N THR A 419 -1.34 -15.83 26.96
CA THR A 419 -0.10 -15.08 26.86
C THR A 419 0.79 -15.66 25.74
N LEU A 420 0.51 -16.87 25.28
CA LEU A 420 1.09 -17.39 24.06
C LEU A 420 -0.07 -17.48 23.07
N PHE A 421 -0.07 -16.57 22.09
CA PHE A 421 -0.89 -16.70 20.87
C PHE A 421 -0.88 -18.17 20.46
N PHE A 422 -2.05 -18.82 20.42
CA PHE A 422 -2.23 -20.27 20.30
C PHE A 422 -0.94 -21.03 19.99
N ASP A 423 -0.33 -21.64 21.00
CA ASP A 423 0.34 -22.89 20.73
C ASP A 423 -0.79 -23.89 20.47
N ALA A 424 -0.77 -24.59 19.34
CA ALA A 424 -1.79 -25.57 18.95
C ALA A 424 -1.92 -26.75 19.95
N ASN A 425 -1.11 -26.72 21.01
CA ASN A 425 -1.09 -27.63 22.15
C ASN A 425 -2.01 -27.21 23.32
N MET A 426 -2.70 -26.07 23.26
CA MET A 426 -3.45 -25.50 24.40
C MET A 426 -4.93 -25.90 24.51
N VAL A 427 -5.48 -26.60 23.51
CA VAL A 427 -6.87 -27.07 23.55
C VAL A 427 -6.90 -28.57 23.27
N SER A 428 -6.84 -29.36 24.33
CA SER A 428 -7.07 -30.80 24.22
C SER A 428 -8.57 -31.04 24.08
N ASN A 429 -8.99 -31.56 22.93
CA ASN A 429 -10.27 -32.24 22.85
C ASN A 429 -10.10 -33.57 23.62
N GLU A 430 -10.67 -33.68 24.83
CA GLU A 430 -10.72 -34.98 25.49
C GLU A 430 -11.56 -35.93 24.61
N ASN A 431 -10.89 -36.83 23.87
CA ASN A 431 -11.27 -38.23 23.62
C ASN A 431 -10.53 -38.92 22.44
N ASP A 432 -9.27 -38.61 22.12
CA ASP A 432 -8.48 -39.50 21.25
C ASP A 432 -7.02 -39.65 21.72
N ASP A 433 -6.79 -40.66 22.56
CA ASP A 433 -5.51 -40.96 23.21
C ASP A 433 -4.54 -41.72 22.26
N THR A 434 -4.46 -41.34 20.98
CA THR A 434 -3.60 -42.07 20.01
C THR A 434 -2.79 -41.22 19.02
N THR A 435 -2.82 -39.89 19.08
CA THR A 435 -1.98 -39.04 18.21
C THR A 435 -0.84 -38.33 18.98
N PRO A 436 0.43 -38.49 18.56
CA PRO A 436 1.54 -37.72 19.11
C PRO A 436 1.41 -36.24 18.71
N TRP A 437 1.16 -35.36 19.70
CA TRP A 437 1.41 -33.90 19.69
C TRP A 437 1.25 -33.21 18.32
N GLY A 438 0.05 -33.27 17.77
CA GLY A 438 -0.31 -32.64 16.49
C GLY A 438 -1.48 -31.67 16.69
N ASP A 439 -1.32 -30.48 16.12
CA ASP A 439 -2.30 -29.40 15.90
C ASP A 439 -3.77 -29.85 16.03
N ALA A 440 -4.35 -29.77 17.23
CA ALA A 440 -5.79 -29.87 17.39
C ALA A 440 -6.37 -28.46 17.28
N ASP A 441 -7.02 -28.15 16.17
CA ASP A 441 -7.78 -26.91 16.00
C ASP A 441 -8.85 -26.84 17.09
N ALA A 442 -8.71 -25.92 18.03
CA ALA A 442 -9.78 -25.58 18.96
C ALA A 442 -10.99 -25.08 18.16
N ASP A 443 -12.16 -25.69 18.37
CA ASP A 443 -13.39 -25.19 17.74
C ASP A 443 -13.79 -23.85 18.36
N ASP A 444 -14.12 -22.87 17.52
CA ASP A 444 -14.69 -21.57 17.89
C ASP A 444 -15.99 -21.78 18.70
N TYR A 445 -16.25 -20.90 19.67
CA TYR A 445 -17.42 -21.01 20.53
C TYR A 445 -18.69 -20.70 19.74
N ASP A 446 -19.57 -21.70 19.67
CA ASP A 446 -20.83 -21.59 18.94
C ASP A 446 -21.88 -20.79 19.72
N PHE A 447 -21.94 -19.48 19.48
CA PHE A 447 -22.97 -18.57 20.00
C PHE A 447 -24.38 -18.81 19.44
N SER A 448 -24.54 -19.67 18.42
CA SER A 448 -25.84 -20.00 17.85
C SER A 448 -26.64 -20.95 18.74
N GLN A 449 -25.96 -21.68 19.64
CA GLN A 449 -26.62 -22.58 20.59
C GLN A 449 -27.46 -21.80 21.60
N LYS A 450 -28.63 -22.36 21.92
CA LYS A 450 -29.47 -21.84 23.00
C LYS A 450 -28.83 -22.18 24.35
N THR A 451 -28.79 -21.19 25.24
CA THR A 451 -28.45 -21.41 26.64
C THR A 451 -29.47 -22.35 27.30
N THR A 452 -29.07 -23.06 28.35
CA THR A 452 -29.98 -23.99 29.05
C THR A 452 -30.64 -23.33 30.26
N GLU A 453 -31.87 -23.73 30.58
CA GLU A 453 -32.62 -23.22 31.76
C GLU A 453 -31.88 -23.44 33.09
N SER A 454 -31.15 -24.57 33.18
CA SER A 454 -30.30 -24.95 34.31
C SER A 454 -28.81 -24.62 34.10
N GLY A 455 -28.48 -23.84 33.07
CA GLY A 455 -27.11 -23.50 32.71
C GLY A 455 -26.42 -22.57 33.71
N PRO A 456 -25.10 -22.37 33.57
CA PRO A 456 -24.37 -21.47 34.43
C PRO A 456 -24.86 -20.03 34.28
N ALA A 457 -24.74 -19.26 35.35
CA ALA A 457 -25.08 -17.85 35.38
C ALA A 457 -24.06 -17.00 34.57
N VAL A 458 -22.81 -17.46 34.50
CA VAL A 458 -21.72 -16.80 33.76
C VAL A 458 -21.01 -17.83 32.90
N VAL A 459 -20.67 -17.44 31.67
CA VAL A 459 -19.82 -18.17 30.74
C VAL A 459 -18.68 -17.23 30.35
N ASP A 460 -17.47 -17.56 30.78
CA ASP A 460 -16.26 -16.83 30.41
C ASP A 460 -15.82 -17.23 29.01
N ILE A 461 -15.72 -16.24 28.13
CA ILE A 461 -15.36 -16.41 26.72
C ILE A 461 -14.14 -15.52 26.43
N PHE A 462 -13.12 -16.12 25.83
CA PHE A 462 -11.81 -15.49 25.61
C PHE A 462 -11.57 -15.26 24.14
N ALA A 463 -11.10 -14.07 23.80
CA ALA A 463 -10.67 -13.76 22.45
C ALA A 463 -9.38 -14.54 22.12
N GLY A 464 -9.41 -15.26 21.00
CA GLY A 464 -8.27 -15.97 20.46
C GLY A 464 -7.53 -15.13 19.41
N TYR A 465 -6.20 -15.12 19.47
CA TYR A 465 -5.36 -14.35 18.56
C TYR A 465 -4.18 -15.17 18.04
N LYS A 466 -3.81 -14.93 16.78
CA LYS A 466 -2.55 -15.39 16.17
C LYS A 466 -1.61 -14.20 16.02
N ALA A 467 -0.38 -14.31 16.52
CA ALA A 467 0.63 -13.26 16.28
C ALA A 467 0.91 -13.10 14.78
N ASP A 468 1.09 -11.85 14.35
CA ASP A 468 1.59 -11.55 13.03
C ASP A 468 3.01 -12.10 12.86
N ALA A 469 3.41 -12.40 11.61
CA ALA A 469 4.72 -12.97 11.32
C ALA A 469 5.84 -12.10 11.91
N LYS A 470 6.86 -12.71 12.52
CA LYS A 470 8.05 -11.98 13.03
C LYS A 470 8.61 -11.10 11.92
N PHE A 471 9.14 -9.92 12.22
CA PHE A 471 9.77 -9.07 11.22
C PHE A 471 11.06 -8.45 11.74
N ALA A 472 11.91 -8.02 10.82
CA ALA A 472 13.05 -7.16 11.09
C ALA A 472 12.91 -5.86 10.29
N THR A 473 13.31 -4.76 10.91
CA THR A 473 13.33 -3.45 10.24
C THR A 473 14.68 -3.24 9.57
N ILE A 474 14.67 -2.77 8.32
CA ILE A 474 15.85 -2.32 7.59
C ILE A 474 15.66 -0.90 7.08
N GLU A 475 16.76 -0.16 6.96
CA GLU A 475 16.76 1.15 6.30
C GLU A 475 17.28 0.99 4.87
N LEU A 476 16.56 1.53 3.89
CA LEU A 476 16.93 1.61 2.49
C LEU A 476 17.24 3.06 2.14
N ASP A 477 18.48 3.36 1.80
CA ASP A 477 18.89 4.67 1.30
C ASP A 477 18.96 4.64 -0.24
N PRO A 478 18.01 5.28 -0.95
CA PRO A 478 18.03 5.32 -2.41
C PRO A 478 19.23 6.07 -2.98
N ASN A 479 20.11 6.70 -2.20
CA ASN A 479 21.45 7.13 -2.61
C ASN A 479 21.49 8.02 -3.88
N TYR A 480 20.64 9.03 -3.95
CA TYR A 480 20.74 10.12 -4.92
C TYR A 480 20.28 11.46 -4.32
N PRO A 481 20.71 12.62 -4.88
CA PRO A 481 20.33 13.93 -4.33
C PRO A 481 18.81 14.10 -4.25
N GLY A 482 18.30 14.43 -3.05
CA GLY A 482 16.87 14.60 -2.80
C GLY A 482 16.11 13.32 -2.44
N SER A 483 16.73 12.13 -2.46
CA SER A 483 16.09 10.92 -1.96
C SER A 483 16.03 10.88 -0.43
N GLN A 484 14.90 10.43 0.12
CA GLN A 484 14.76 10.13 1.55
C GLN A 484 15.06 8.67 1.84
N ILE A 485 15.61 8.39 3.03
CA ILE A 485 15.80 7.03 3.54
C ILE A 485 14.43 6.44 3.86
N GLN A 486 14.21 5.21 3.43
CA GLN A 486 12.97 4.48 3.63
C GLN A 486 13.17 3.40 4.68
N THR A 487 12.31 3.35 5.68
CA THR A 487 12.31 2.29 6.70
C THR A 487 11.31 1.21 6.27
N VAL A 488 11.78 -0.04 6.17
CA VAL A 488 11.00 -1.16 5.62
C VAL A 488 10.99 -2.33 6.61
N LYS A 489 9.81 -2.89 6.85
CA LYS A 489 9.64 -4.11 7.64
C LYS A 489 9.72 -5.34 6.74
N ILE A 490 10.56 -6.29 7.13
CA ILE A 490 10.77 -7.55 6.42
C ILE A 490 10.28 -8.69 7.29
N TYR A 491 9.15 -9.27 6.90
CA TYR A 491 8.45 -10.33 7.61
C TYR A 491 8.99 -11.72 7.28
N GLU A 492 9.00 -12.58 8.30
CA GLU A 492 9.36 -13.98 8.26
C GLU A 492 8.44 -14.75 7.32
N GLY A 493 9.00 -15.71 6.58
CA GLY A 493 8.23 -16.56 5.68
C GLY A 493 7.91 -15.97 4.30
N LYS A 494 8.28 -14.71 4.02
CA LYS A 494 8.23 -14.09 2.68
C LYS A 494 9.63 -13.86 2.12
N THR A 495 9.78 -13.64 0.82
CA THR A 495 11.08 -13.26 0.26
C THR A 495 11.38 -11.80 0.54
N VAL A 496 12.66 -11.40 0.67
CA VAL A 496 13.03 -10.00 0.97
C VAL A 496 12.53 -9.05 -0.12
N GLY A 497 12.69 -9.41 -1.39
CA GLY A 497 12.38 -8.61 -2.56
C GLY A 497 10.89 -8.32 -2.73
N GLU A 498 10.02 -9.29 -2.42
CA GLU A 498 8.56 -9.10 -2.38
C GLU A 498 8.11 -8.01 -1.40
N GLN A 499 8.97 -7.67 -0.45
CA GLN A 499 8.67 -6.77 0.67
C GLN A 499 9.35 -5.41 0.53
N LEU A 500 10.23 -5.23 -0.46
CA LEU A 500 10.92 -3.95 -0.66
C LEU A 500 10.08 -2.98 -1.50
N PRO A 501 10.12 -1.68 -1.19
CA PRO A 501 9.54 -0.65 -2.03
C PRO A 501 10.29 -0.55 -3.38
N THR A 502 9.53 -0.28 -4.44
CA THR A 502 10.12 0.02 -5.76
C THR A 502 10.78 1.39 -5.72
N VAL A 503 12.08 1.46 -6.00
CA VAL A 503 12.81 2.73 -6.15
C VAL A 503 13.24 2.92 -7.60
N THR A 504 13.05 4.13 -8.12
CA THR A 504 13.43 4.51 -9.47
C THR A 504 14.30 5.78 -9.43
N ARG A 505 15.17 5.91 -10.43
CA ARG A 505 16.01 7.09 -10.66
C ARG A 505 16.18 7.28 -12.17
N ASP A 506 15.81 8.44 -12.68
CA ASP A 506 15.83 8.71 -14.12
C ASP A 506 17.24 8.55 -14.71
N GLY A 507 17.37 7.63 -15.68
CA GLY A 507 18.64 7.33 -16.34
C GLY A 507 19.59 6.45 -15.53
N TYR A 508 19.11 5.77 -14.49
CA TYR A 508 19.87 4.81 -13.70
C TYR A 508 19.05 3.56 -13.35
N THR A 509 19.68 2.39 -13.49
CA THR A 509 19.15 1.09 -13.06
C THR A 509 19.70 0.74 -11.68
N LEU A 510 18.84 0.32 -10.74
CA LEU A 510 19.27 -0.20 -9.44
C LEU A 510 19.97 -1.54 -9.63
N LYS A 511 21.23 -1.64 -9.20
CA LYS A 511 22.03 -2.86 -9.32
C LYS A 511 21.83 -3.80 -8.13
N GLU A 512 21.97 -3.27 -6.92
CA GLU A 512 21.88 -4.04 -5.67
C GLU A 512 21.72 -3.09 -4.47
N TRP A 513 21.23 -3.62 -3.36
CA TRP A 513 21.21 -2.97 -2.06
C TRP A 513 22.40 -3.45 -1.24
N LYS A 514 23.25 -2.53 -0.77
CA LYS A 514 24.51 -2.90 -0.09
C LYS A 514 24.68 -2.18 1.23
N SER A 515 24.96 -2.91 2.30
CA SER A 515 25.23 -2.33 3.62
C SER A 515 26.58 -1.63 3.68
N ASN A 516 26.76 -0.79 4.70
CA ASN A 516 28.05 -0.16 5.04
C ASN A 516 29.17 -1.16 5.39
N GLN A 517 28.82 -2.39 5.79
CA GLN A 517 29.75 -3.49 6.05
C GLN A 517 30.03 -4.36 4.81
N GLY A 518 29.42 -4.03 3.66
CA GLY A 518 29.69 -4.66 2.38
C GLY A 518 28.77 -5.85 2.04
N TYR A 519 27.82 -6.20 2.91
CA TYR A 519 26.83 -7.26 2.64
C TYR A 519 25.80 -6.81 1.62
N VAL A 520 25.51 -7.66 0.65
CA VAL A 520 24.44 -7.48 -0.35
C VAL A 520 23.15 -8.02 0.24
N LEU A 521 22.05 -7.27 0.10
CA LEU A 521 20.71 -7.72 0.52
C LEU A 521 20.18 -8.74 -0.49
N PRO A 522 19.96 -10.01 -0.11
CA PRO A 522 19.53 -11.05 -1.05
C PRO A 522 18.00 -11.01 -1.23
N LEU A 523 17.55 -10.54 -2.40
CA LEU A 523 16.14 -10.25 -2.65
C LEU A 523 15.26 -11.51 -2.78
N ASP A 524 15.82 -12.61 -3.26
CA ASP A 524 15.13 -13.90 -3.44
C ASP A 524 14.99 -14.71 -2.14
N TRP A 525 15.57 -14.22 -1.05
CA TRP A 525 15.71 -15.00 0.15
C TRP A 525 14.44 -15.01 1.00
N LYS A 526 13.90 -16.20 1.27
CA LYS A 526 12.84 -16.42 2.25
C LYS A 526 13.35 -16.24 3.68
N VAL A 527 12.80 -15.25 4.37
CA VAL A 527 13.24 -14.78 5.68
C VAL A 527 12.93 -15.81 6.77
N ASN A 528 13.92 -16.12 7.61
CA ASN A 528 13.77 -17.00 8.77
C ASN A 528 14.63 -16.47 9.94
N PHE A 529 13.99 -15.88 10.94
CA PHE A 529 14.69 -15.30 12.10
C PHE A 529 15.12 -16.34 13.14
N SER A 530 14.56 -17.55 13.07
CA SER A 530 14.92 -18.67 13.94
C SER A 530 16.17 -19.44 13.50
N ALA A 531 16.70 -19.16 12.31
CA ALA A 531 17.88 -19.84 11.79
C ALA A 531 19.16 -19.43 12.57
N SER A 532 19.97 -20.43 12.95
CA SER A 532 21.17 -20.24 13.78
C SER A 532 22.39 -19.72 13.02
N ASP A 533 22.35 -19.66 11.68
CA ASP A 533 23.48 -19.24 10.85
C ASP A 533 23.51 -17.70 10.70
N ALA A 534 24.66 -17.07 10.90
CA ALA A 534 24.84 -15.63 10.71
C ALA A 534 24.73 -15.21 9.24
N SER A 535 25.03 -16.12 8.30
CA SER A 535 24.76 -15.93 6.87
C SER A 535 23.26 -16.02 6.55
N SER A 536 22.47 -16.45 7.55
CA SER A 536 21.03 -16.67 7.43
C SER A 536 20.12 -15.57 8.03
N LYS A 537 20.68 -14.41 8.39
CA LYS A 537 19.94 -13.28 8.97
C LYS A 537 20.05 -12.02 8.13
N ILE A 538 18.94 -11.29 8.03
CA ILE A 538 18.96 -9.89 7.59
C ILE A 538 19.70 -9.08 8.67
N HIS A 539 20.71 -8.33 8.26
CA HIS A 539 21.47 -7.50 9.20
C HIS A 539 20.68 -6.22 9.49
N ASN A 540 20.44 -5.93 10.78
CA ASN A 540 19.78 -4.69 11.24
C ASN A 540 20.69 -3.47 10.96
N THR A 541 20.70 -3.05 9.70
CA THR A 541 21.64 -2.08 9.11
C THR A 541 20.97 -1.26 8.02
N ARG A 542 21.60 -0.14 7.65
CA ARG A 542 21.25 0.64 6.47
C ARG A 542 21.85 0.01 5.21
N TYR A 543 21.00 -0.30 4.25
CA TYR A 543 21.37 -0.71 2.91
C TYR A 543 21.27 0.48 1.96
N VAL A 544 22.34 0.72 1.23
CA VAL A 544 22.47 1.85 0.31
C VAL A 544 22.33 1.34 -1.12
N ALA A 545 21.45 1.97 -1.90
CA ALA A 545 21.24 1.64 -3.30
C ALA A 545 22.53 1.85 -4.11
N GLN A 546 22.94 0.81 -4.82
CA GLN A 546 24.00 0.91 -5.81
C GLN A 546 23.35 1.12 -7.18
N TRP A 547 23.52 2.31 -7.75
CA TRP A 547 22.99 2.62 -9.08
C TRP A 547 24.02 2.37 -10.16
N THR A 548 23.55 1.86 -11.28
CA THR A 548 24.28 1.89 -12.55
C THR A 548 23.62 2.91 -13.46
N ALA A 549 24.39 3.88 -13.96
CA ALA A 549 23.90 4.81 -14.97
C ALA A 549 23.52 4.04 -16.24
N ASP A 550 22.36 4.33 -16.80
CA ASP A 550 21.87 3.76 -18.04
C ASP A 550 22.73 4.20 -19.24
N SER A 551 23.65 5.16 -19.02
CA SER A 551 24.82 5.41 -19.86
C SER A 551 26.09 5.16 -19.05
N LYS A 552 26.80 4.08 -19.37
CA LYS A 552 27.62 3.35 -18.40
C LYS A 552 28.81 4.10 -17.76
N TYR A 553 29.33 5.26 -18.22
CA TYR A 553 30.60 5.81 -17.66
C TYR A 553 30.91 7.33 -17.76
N GLY A 554 29.95 8.26 -17.74
CA GLY A 554 30.26 9.71 -17.83
C GLY A 554 31.07 10.08 -19.10
N LYS A 555 32.12 10.92 -18.99
CA LYS A 555 33.07 11.20 -20.11
C LYS A 555 33.61 9.94 -20.81
N TYR A 556 33.83 8.86 -20.07
CA TYR A 556 34.27 7.59 -20.65
C TYR A 556 33.15 6.89 -21.44
N GLY A 557 31.88 7.17 -21.13
CA GLY A 557 30.72 6.73 -21.91
C GLY A 557 30.69 7.39 -23.30
N LEU A 558 30.95 8.69 -23.37
CA LEU A 558 31.09 9.39 -24.65
C LEU A 558 32.27 8.82 -25.46
N LEU A 559 33.45 8.68 -24.84
CA LEU A 559 34.62 8.09 -25.49
C LEU A 559 34.31 6.68 -26.00
N TYR A 560 33.66 5.86 -25.19
CA TYR A 560 33.23 4.52 -25.59
C TYR A 560 32.29 4.55 -26.81
N ASN A 561 31.30 5.42 -26.83
CA ASN A 561 30.38 5.57 -27.96
C ASN A 561 31.06 6.09 -29.24
N LEU A 562 32.09 6.95 -29.12
CA LEU A 562 32.86 7.44 -30.27
C LEU A 562 33.71 6.33 -30.92
N LYS A 563 34.33 5.45 -30.12
CA LYS A 563 35.19 4.37 -30.63
C LYS A 563 34.44 3.08 -31.02
N ARG A 564 33.22 2.89 -30.52
CA ARG A 564 32.44 1.66 -30.73
C ARG A 564 32.34 1.26 -32.21
N GLY A 565 32.65 -0.01 -32.50
CA GLY A 565 32.58 -0.60 -33.84
C GLY A 565 33.75 -0.27 -34.77
N TYR A 566 34.73 0.53 -34.34
CA TYR A 566 35.97 0.68 -35.11
C TYR A 566 36.91 -0.50 -34.82
N SER A 567 37.33 -1.18 -35.88
CA SER A 567 38.23 -2.34 -35.78
C SER A 567 39.24 -2.35 -36.95
N TYR A 568 40.46 -2.79 -36.68
CA TYR A 568 41.40 -3.22 -37.71
C TYR A 568 40.92 -4.54 -38.33
N VAL A 569 41.07 -4.67 -39.64
CA VAL A 569 40.64 -5.87 -40.37
C VAL A 569 41.82 -6.54 -41.05
N LYS A 570 41.81 -7.87 -41.05
CA LYS A 570 42.68 -8.69 -41.89
C LYS A 570 41.83 -9.32 -42.97
N LYS A 571 42.23 -9.12 -44.23
CA LYS A 571 41.54 -9.70 -45.39
C LYS A 571 42.33 -10.84 -46.01
N SER A 572 41.61 -11.84 -46.52
CA SER A 572 42.14 -12.88 -47.40
C SER A 572 41.17 -13.02 -48.57
N HIS A 573 41.70 -12.99 -49.81
CA HIS A 573 40.88 -13.04 -51.03
C HIS A 573 39.72 -12.03 -51.06
N GLY A 574 39.95 -10.81 -50.54
CA GLY A 574 38.96 -9.73 -50.50
C GLY A 574 37.90 -9.85 -49.39
N LYS A 575 37.86 -10.94 -48.62
CA LYS A 575 36.94 -11.13 -47.49
C LYS A 575 37.64 -10.86 -46.17
N ILE A 576 36.92 -10.27 -45.21
CA ILE A 576 37.40 -10.11 -43.83
C ILE A 576 37.51 -11.51 -43.21
N VAL A 577 38.70 -11.86 -42.74
CA VAL A 577 38.98 -13.15 -42.09
C VAL A 577 39.28 -13.02 -40.60
N LYS A 578 39.71 -11.83 -40.14
CA LYS A 578 39.83 -11.48 -38.73
C LYS A 578 39.56 -10.00 -38.52
N THR A 579 39.00 -9.66 -37.38
CA THR A 579 38.81 -8.30 -36.89
C THR A 579 39.53 -8.17 -35.55
N GLN A 580 40.00 -6.97 -35.24
CA GLN A 580 40.53 -6.62 -33.93
C GLN A 580 40.11 -5.19 -33.62
N ASP A 581 39.46 -4.97 -32.49
CA ASP A 581 39.01 -3.64 -32.10
C ASP A 581 40.19 -2.67 -31.94
N VAL A 582 39.92 -1.38 -32.14
CA VAL A 582 40.94 -0.31 -32.03
C VAL A 582 41.42 -0.04 -30.59
N ASP A 583 40.94 -0.83 -29.62
CA ASP A 583 41.40 -0.87 -28.23
C ASP A 583 41.64 -2.34 -27.89
N LYS A 584 42.91 -2.75 -27.88
CA LYS A 584 43.30 -4.18 -27.83
C LYS A 584 43.18 -4.79 -26.43
N ASP A 585 43.21 -3.97 -25.39
CA ASP A 585 43.31 -4.34 -23.97
C ASP A 585 42.21 -3.71 -23.09
N PHE A 586 41.24 -3.03 -23.71
CA PHE A 586 40.12 -2.36 -23.05
C PHE A 586 40.58 -1.27 -22.05
N ASP A 587 41.76 -0.68 -22.29
CA ASP A 587 42.40 0.27 -21.37
C ASP A 587 41.85 1.69 -21.50
N GLY A 588 40.94 1.93 -22.46
CA GLY A 588 40.33 3.24 -22.67
C GLY A 588 41.13 4.16 -23.59
N THR A 589 42.21 3.68 -24.20
CA THR A 589 43.01 4.43 -25.18
C THR A 589 42.60 4.08 -26.61
N TRP A 590 43.00 4.94 -27.56
CA TRP A 590 42.84 4.67 -28.99
C TRP A 590 44.18 4.19 -29.53
N ASP A 591 44.32 2.88 -29.77
CA ASP A 591 45.56 2.33 -30.33
C ASP A 591 45.69 2.76 -31.80
N ALA A 592 46.52 3.78 -32.04
CA ALA A 592 46.70 4.34 -33.37
C ALA A 592 47.54 3.45 -34.32
N THR A 593 48.02 2.29 -33.85
CA THR A 593 48.94 1.42 -34.62
C THR A 593 48.28 0.09 -34.95
N ALA A 594 48.20 -0.23 -36.25
CA ALA A 594 47.64 -1.48 -36.73
C ALA A 594 48.49 -2.68 -36.26
N PRO A 595 47.86 -3.75 -35.73
CA PRO A 595 48.55 -4.98 -35.38
C PRO A 595 49.21 -5.65 -36.59
N THR A 596 50.33 -6.37 -36.36
CA THR A 596 51.08 -7.05 -37.42
C THR A 596 50.18 -8.00 -38.21
N GLY A 597 50.07 -7.75 -39.52
CA GLY A 597 49.27 -8.57 -40.44
C GLY A 597 47.80 -8.13 -40.61
N PHE A 598 47.41 -6.98 -40.08
CA PHE A 598 46.13 -6.31 -40.35
C PHE A 598 46.32 -5.13 -41.34
N GLU A 599 45.24 -4.65 -41.96
CA GLU A 599 45.27 -3.43 -42.77
C GLU A 599 45.63 -2.21 -41.91
N ALA A 600 46.40 -1.27 -42.48
CA ALA A 600 46.84 -0.07 -41.75
C ALA A 600 45.70 0.89 -41.36
N LYS A 601 44.49 0.72 -41.92
CA LYS A 601 43.31 1.54 -41.66
C LYS A 601 42.25 0.71 -40.94
N TYR A 602 41.73 1.25 -39.85
CA TYR A 602 40.54 0.70 -39.19
C TYR A 602 39.28 0.95 -40.03
N GLN A 603 38.29 0.07 -39.90
CA GLN A 603 37.00 0.14 -40.55
C GLN A 603 35.90 0.14 -39.49
N LEU A 604 34.75 0.74 -39.83
CA LEU A 604 33.58 0.72 -38.98
C LEU A 604 32.73 -0.52 -39.31
N LEU A 605 32.58 -1.39 -38.33
CA LEU A 605 31.82 -2.63 -38.39
C LEU A 605 30.71 -2.60 -37.33
N LYS A 606 29.60 -3.29 -37.60
CA LYS A 606 28.55 -3.50 -36.60
C LYS A 606 29.08 -4.43 -35.50
N PRO A 607 29.06 -4.04 -34.22
CA PRO A 607 29.33 -4.96 -33.13
C PRO A 607 28.26 -6.06 -33.03
N GLU A 608 28.63 -7.23 -32.54
CA GLU A 608 27.69 -8.31 -32.25
C GLU A 608 26.66 -7.87 -31.17
N GLY A 609 25.46 -8.47 -31.18
CA GLY A 609 24.42 -8.22 -30.19
C GLY A 609 23.56 -6.97 -30.40
N PHE A 610 23.61 -6.34 -31.58
CA PHE A 610 22.75 -5.20 -31.94
C PHE A 610 22.09 -5.37 -33.30
N THR A 611 20.85 -4.90 -33.40
CA THR A 611 20.09 -4.93 -34.67
C THR A 611 20.70 -3.99 -35.71
N ASP A 612 20.61 -4.34 -37.01
CA ASP A 612 21.11 -3.50 -38.11
C ASP A 612 20.47 -2.10 -38.14
N ALA A 613 19.17 -2.04 -37.80
CA ALA A 613 18.41 -0.80 -37.75
C ALA A 613 18.91 0.12 -36.64
N SER A 614 19.10 -0.41 -35.42
CA SER A 614 19.61 0.38 -34.30
C SER A 614 21.07 0.78 -34.50
N TRP A 615 21.90 -0.08 -35.11
CA TRP A 615 23.27 0.27 -35.46
C TRP A 615 23.34 1.44 -36.46
N LYS A 616 22.47 1.44 -37.47
CA LYS A 616 22.37 2.56 -38.42
C LYS A 616 21.95 3.87 -37.73
N GLN A 617 21.00 3.79 -36.81
CA GLN A 617 20.52 4.94 -36.03
C GLN A 617 21.61 5.48 -35.09
N PHE A 618 22.33 4.59 -34.42
CA PHE A 618 23.48 4.92 -33.59
C PHE A 618 24.58 5.63 -34.39
N ASN A 619 24.94 5.11 -35.57
CA ASN A 619 25.94 5.73 -36.44
C ASN A 619 25.53 7.12 -36.92
N THR A 620 24.26 7.32 -37.26
CA THR A 620 23.72 8.63 -37.66
C THR A 620 23.82 9.64 -36.51
N THR A 621 23.55 9.19 -35.28
CA THR A 621 23.71 9.98 -34.06
C THR A 621 25.18 10.33 -33.84
N ARG A 622 26.09 9.36 -33.99
CA ARG A 622 27.53 9.57 -33.85
C ARG A 622 28.05 10.62 -34.82
N ASP A 623 27.66 10.54 -36.10
CA ASP A 623 28.11 11.51 -37.11
C ASP A 623 27.66 12.94 -36.79
N THR A 624 26.48 13.09 -36.17
CA THR A 624 25.97 14.38 -35.70
C THR A 624 26.78 14.88 -34.50
N VAL A 625 26.97 14.03 -33.49
CA VAL A 625 27.76 14.37 -32.29
C VAL A 625 29.20 14.72 -32.65
N VAL A 626 29.85 14.00 -33.57
CA VAL A 626 31.22 14.28 -34.02
C VAL A 626 31.32 15.67 -34.67
N LYS A 627 30.33 16.07 -35.49
CA LYS A 627 30.31 17.41 -36.10
C LYS A 627 30.21 18.51 -35.05
N GLU A 628 29.34 18.34 -34.06
CA GLU A 628 29.20 19.31 -32.97
C GLU A 628 30.44 19.35 -32.07
N LEU A 629 31.06 18.20 -31.79
CA LEU A 629 32.33 18.14 -31.05
C LEU A 629 33.49 18.82 -31.79
N ILE A 630 33.57 18.69 -33.12
CA ILE A 630 34.58 19.42 -33.93
C ILE A 630 34.43 20.93 -33.74
N LYS A 631 33.19 21.42 -33.69
CA LYS A 631 32.88 22.84 -33.46
C LYS A 631 33.20 23.26 -32.03
N GLU A 632 32.72 22.50 -31.04
CA GLU A 632 32.93 22.75 -29.60
C GLU A 632 34.42 22.81 -29.24
N LEU A 633 35.22 21.88 -29.77
CA LEU A 633 36.65 21.76 -29.47
C LEU A 633 37.55 22.61 -30.39
N GLY A 634 36.97 23.36 -31.33
CA GLY A 634 37.70 24.21 -32.26
C GLY A 634 38.64 23.43 -33.18
N LEU A 635 38.27 22.23 -33.60
CA LEU A 635 39.07 21.37 -34.46
C LEU A 635 38.91 21.74 -35.94
N LYS A 636 39.86 21.33 -36.79
CA LYS A 636 39.72 21.47 -38.24
C LYS A 636 38.49 20.69 -38.72
N LYS A 637 37.75 21.23 -39.68
CA LYS A 637 36.58 20.55 -40.28
C LYS A 637 36.89 19.16 -40.88
N SER A 638 38.15 18.93 -41.23
CA SER A 638 38.66 17.66 -41.76
C SER A 638 39.23 16.72 -40.69
N ALA A 639 38.99 16.99 -39.39
CA ALA A 639 39.49 16.15 -38.30
C ALA A 639 38.90 14.75 -38.39
N THR A 640 39.76 13.74 -38.25
CA THR A 640 39.39 12.32 -38.23
C THR A 640 38.89 11.92 -36.83
N ILE A 641 38.18 10.79 -36.73
CA ILE A 641 37.54 10.36 -35.48
C ILE A 641 38.53 10.17 -34.32
N ASP A 642 39.75 9.70 -34.60
CA ASP A 642 40.85 9.55 -33.63
C ASP A 642 41.31 10.91 -33.09
N VAL A 643 41.39 11.93 -33.94
CA VAL A 643 41.72 13.31 -33.53
C VAL A 643 40.61 13.88 -32.64
N VAL A 644 39.34 13.62 -32.97
CA VAL A 644 38.19 14.05 -32.14
C VAL A 644 38.19 13.32 -30.81
N TYR A 645 38.39 12.00 -30.80
CA TYR A 645 38.46 11.17 -29.59
C TYR A 645 39.54 11.69 -28.62
N ASN A 646 40.76 11.88 -29.11
CA ASN A 646 41.88 12.35 -28.28
C ASN A 646 41.64 13.77 -27.74
N ALA A 647 41.00 14.64 -28.52
CA ALA A 647 40.61 15.96 -28.05
C ALA A 647 39.51 15.91 -26.98
N VAL A 648 38.51 15.03 -27.11
CA VAL A 648 37.50 14.80 -26.05
C VAL A 648 38.18 14.29 -24.78
N ALA A 649 39.04 13.28 -24.90
CA ALA A 649 39.75 12.68 -23.78
C ALA A 649 40.61 13.69 -23.00
N SER A 650 41.25 14.63 -23.69
CA SER A 650 42.16 15.60 -23.06
C SER A 650 41.54 16.94 -22.69
N ARG A 651 40.51 17.42 -23.41
CA ARG A 651 40.06 18.82 -23.34
C ARG A 651 38.59 19.01 -22.92
N LEU A 652 37.72 18.02 -23.10
CA LEU A 652 36.29 18.15 -22.77
C LEU A 652 36.06 17.90 -21.27
N SER A 653 35.25 18.75 -20.61
CA SER A 653 34.84 18.53 -19.21
C SER A 653 33.89 17.34 -19.08
N ALA A 654 33.71 16.82 -17.87
CA ALA A 654 32.82 15.69 -17.62
C ALA A 654 31.36 16.06 -17.94
N GLU A 655 30.91 17.23 -17.48
CA GLU A 655 29.54 17.72 -17.64
C GLU A 655 29.20 17.91 -19.12
N LYS A 656 30.12 18.50 -19.89
CA LYS A 656 29.90 18.70 -21.32
C LYS A 656 29.95 17.39 -22.10
N ALA A 657 30.76 16.43 -21.66
CA ALA A 657 30.78 15.10 -22.24
C ALA A 657 29.45 14.36 -22.03
N ASP A 658 28.80 14.56 -20.87
CA ASP A 658 27.51 13.96 -20.56
C ASP A 658 26.38 14.53 -21.44
N GLU A 659 26.37 15.85 -21.70
CA GLU A 659 25.42 16.46 -22.65
C GLU A 659 25.50 15.82 -24.04
N PHE A 660 26.71 15.62 -24.57
CA PHE A 660 26.90 14.96 -25.86
C PHE A 660 26.59 13.46 -25.79
N ASN A 661 26.87 12.80 -24.66
CA ASN A 661 26.62 11.38 -24.48
C ASN A 661 25.11 11.05 -24.42
N ALA A 662 24.31 11.95 -23.86
CA ALA A 662 22.86 11.79 -23.75
C ALA A 662 22.18 11.57 -25.12
N ALA A 663 22.75 12.10 -26.21
CA ALA A 663 22.24 11.90 -27.56
C ALA A 663 22.21 10.42 -28.00
N PHE A 664 23.08 9.58 -27.41
CA PHE A 664 23.18 8.15 -27.72
C PHE A 664 22.18 7.28 -26.95
N ALA A 665 21.45 7.84 -25.97
CA ALA A 665 20.47 7.11 -25.19
C ALA A 665 19.36 6.52 -26.10
N GLY A 666 19.08 5.22 -25.91
CA GLY A 666 18.06 4.48 -26.66
C GLY A 666 18.32 4.33 -28.17
N LYS A 667 19.52 4.68 -28.67
CA LYS A 667 19.85 4.56 -30.11
C LYS A 667 20.32 3.16 -30.50
N LEU A 668 20.78 2.37 -29.53
CA LEU A 668 21.13 0.96 -29.70
C LEU A 668 20.05 0.10 -29.05
N ALA A 669 19.54 -0.87 -29.81
CA ALA A 669 18.64 -1.88 -29.31
C ALA A 669 19.39 -3.21 -29.34
N PRO A 670 19.56 -3.88 -28.17
CA PRO A 670 20.21 -5.18 -28.15
C PRO A 670 19.39 -6.19 -28.96
N GLU A 671 20.05 -7.20 -29.49
CA GLU A 671 19.39 -8.47 -29.80
C GLU A 671 18.94 -9.03 -28.44
N THR A 672 17.64 -8.93 -28.12
CA THR A 672 17.14 -9.08 -26.74
C THR A 672 17.11 -10.54 -26.31
N ASP A 673 17.97 -10.87 -25.34
CA ASP A 673 17.91 -12.13 -24.62
C ASP A 673 17.44 -11.91 -23.17
N TYR A 674 16.27 -12.44 -22.80
CA TYR A 674 15.76 -12.48 -21.44
C TYR A 674 16.49 -13.57 -20.64
N PRO A 675 16.95 -13.32 -19.40
CA PRO A 675 17.82 -14.24 -18.66
C PRO A 675 17.16 -15.59 -18.30
N ASP A 676 15.83 -15.64 -18.27
CA ASP A 676 15.00 -16.81 -18.00
C ASP A 676 14.53 -17.54 -19.27
N VAL A 677 14.88 -17.02 -20.45
CA VAL A 677 14.61 -17.66 -21.74
C VAL A 677 15.88 -18.34 -22.22
N ASN A 678 15.82 -19.66 -22.43
CA ASN A 678 16.94 -20.38 -23.02
C ASN A 678 16.93 -20.20 -24.54
N TYR A 679 17.89 -19.41 -25.05
CA TYR A 679 18.04 -19.10 -26.48
C TYR A 679 18.77 -20.18 -27.28
N ASP A 680 19.47 -21.08 -26.60
CA ASP A 680 20.30 -22.11 -27.20
C ASP A 680 19.56 -23.45 -27.38
N ASP A 681 18.33 -23.58 -26.87
CA ASP A 681 17.55 -24.81 -26.89
C ASP A 681 16.35 -24.74 -27.85
N TYR A 682 16.13 -25.84 -28.57
CA TYR A 682 15.07 -25.94 -29.57
C TYR A 682 13.72 -26.18 -28.90
N GLY A 683 12.73 -25.34 -29.22
CA GLY A 683 11.38 -25.47 -28.68
C GLY A 683 11.06 -24.52 -27.52
N THR A 684 12.01 -23.65 -27.14
CA THR A 684 11.79 -22.66 -26.08
C THR A 684 10.96 -21.46 -26.50
N HIS A 685 10.66 -21.31 -27.80
CA HIS A 685 9.92 -20.17 -28.37
C HIS A 685 10.65 -18.83 -28.27
N SER A 686 11.97 -18.84 -28.04
CA SER A 686 12.84 -17.65 -28.00
C SER A 686 12.67 -16.73 -29.22
N ASP A 687 12.64 -17.26 -30.44
CA ASP A 687 12.41 -16.48 -31.68
C ASP A 687 11.03 -15.79 -31.71
N ASP A 688 10.01 -16.46 -31.18
CA ASP A 688 8.64 -15.93 -31.10
C ASP A 688 8.57 -14.78 -30.08
N ILE A 689 9.22 -14.98 -28.92
CA ILE A 689 9.36 -14.00 -27.83
C ILE A 689 10.14 -12.77 -28.31
N GLN A 690 11.28 -12.96 -28.98
CA GLN A 690 12.12 -11.87 -29.50
C GLN A 690 11.39 -11.07 -30.57
N TYR A 691 10.66 -11.74 -31.48
CA TYR A 691 9.86 -11.08 -32.51
C TYR A 691 8.79 -10.15 -31.92
N LEU A 692 8.04 -10.62 -30.93
CA LEU A 692 7.00 -9.81 -30.29
C LEU A 692 7.58 -8.69 -29.42
N THR A 693 8.70 -8.94 -28.75
CA THR A 693 9.42 -7.95 -27.94
C THR A 693 9.92 -6.81 -28.82
N THR A 694 10.54 -7.15 -29.96
CA THR A 694 11.02 -6.17 -30.95
C THR A 694 9.89 -5.30 -31.50
N LYS A 695 8.67 -5.85 -31.60
CA LYS A 695 7.47 -5.10 -32.01
C LYS A 695 6.82 -4.30 -30.88
N GLY A 696 7.32 -4.39 -29.65
CA GLY A 696 6.75 -3.73 -28.46
C GLY A 696 5.39 -4.30 -28.01
N ILE A 697 5.03 -5.50 -28.48
CA ILE A 697 3.74 -6.15 -28.21
C ILE A 697 3.77 -6.79 -26.83
N VAL A 698 4.80 -7.61 -26.58
CA VAL A 698 5.08 -8.22 -25.28
C VAL A 698 6.21 -7.49 -24.59
N LYS A 699 6.18 -7.50 -23.26
CA LYS A 699 7.21 -6.93 -22.39
C LYS A 699 7.51 -7.94 -21.30
N GLY A 700 8.78 -8.04 -20.92
CA GLY A 700 9.19 -8.77 -19.71
C GLY A 700 8.66 -8.12 -18.43
N TYR A 701 8.87 -8.80 -17.31
CA TYR A 701 8.63 -8.27 -15.98
C TYR A 701 9.68 -7.22 -15.60
N GLN A 702 9.40 -6.48 -14.52
CA GLN A 702 10.29 -5.42 -14.05
C GLN A 702 11.65 -5.95 -13.58
N ASP A 703 11.72 -7.23 -13.19
CA ASP A 703 12.95 -7.94 -12.82
C ASP A 703 13.85 -8.31 -14.02
N GLY A 704 13.46 -7.93 -15.23
CA GLY A 704 14.20 -8.19 -16.46
C GLY A 704 13.95 -9.57 -17.07
N THR A 705 13.15 -10.42 -16.45
CA THR A 705 12.74 -11.74 -16.99
C THR A 705 11.62 -11.59 -18.01
N PHE A 706 11.45 -12.58 -18.90
CA PHE A 706 10.25 -12.68 -19.71
C PHE A 706 9.04 -13.15 -18.89
N GLY A 707 9.28 -13.90 -17.82
CA GLY A 707 8.27 -14.69 -17.09
C GLY A 707 8.09 -16.07 -17.71
N TYR A 708 9.18 -16.71 -18.13
CA TYR A 708 9.18 -18.01 -18.78
C TYR A 708 8.56 -19.09 -17.90
N GLY A 709 7.54 -19.80 -18.40
CA GLY A 709 6.78 -20.79 -17.65
C GLY A 709 5.68 -20.23 -16.76
N ALA A 710 5.57 -18.91 -16.58
CA ALA A 710 4.53 -18.33 -15.75
C ALA A 710 3.15 -18.42 -16.44
N PRO A 711 2.06 -18.72 -15.68
CA PRO A 711 0.69 -18.62 -16.18
C PRO A 711 0.37 -17.23 -16.72
N LEU A 712 -0.47 -17.15 -17.75
CA LEU A 712 -0.93 -15.89 -18.32
C LEU A 712 -2.39 -15.60 -17.95
N ALA A 713 -2.66 -14.40 -17.46
CA ALA A 713 -4.03 -13.96 -17.18
C ALA A 713 -4.78 -13.58 -18.47
N ARG A 714 -6.12 -13.69 -18.43
CA ARG A 714 -7.00 -13.31 -19.54
C ARG A 714 -6.78 -11.87 -20.01
N VAL A 715 -6.66 -10.92 -19.08
CA VAL A 715 -6.43 -9.51 -19.39
C VAL A 715 -5.10 -9.27 -20.10
N ASP A 716 -4.03 -9.94 -19.67
CA ASP A 716 -2.70 -9.75 -20.25
C ASP A 716 -2.67 -10.17 -21.72
N TYR A 717 -3.33 -11.29 -22.06
CA TYR A 717 -3.41 -11.73 -23.44
C TYR A 717 -4.24 -10.79 -24.31
N ILE A 718 -5.34 -10.24 -23.79
CA ILE A 718 -6.12 -9.21 -24.48
C ILE A 718 -5.29 -7.94 -24.71
N VAL A 719 -4.48 -7.52 -23.73
CA VAL A 719 -3.55 -6.39 -23.88
C VAL A 719 -2.53 -6.65 -24.99
N TRP A 720 -2.02 -7.88 -25.12
CA TRP A 720 -1.10 -8.23 -26.22
C TRP A 720 -1.79 -8.13 -27.58
N LEU A 721 -3.03 -8.60 -27.70
CA LEU A 721 -3.82 -8.47 -28.93
C LEU A 721 -4.12 -7.00 -29.26
N TYR A 722 -4.46 -6.21 -28.25
CA TYR A 722 -4.72 -4.78 -28.39
C TYR A 722 -3.49 -4.03 -28.91
N ARG A 723 -2.30 -4.33 -28.35
CA ARG A 723 -1.02 -3.76 -28.84
C ARG A 723 -0.68 -4.24 -30.24
N ALA A 724 -0.92 -5.51 -30.54
CA ALA A 724 -0.71 -6.07 -31.88
C ALA A 724 -1.59 -5.38 -32.93
N ALA A 725 -2.82 -5.01 -32.58
CA ALA A 725 -3.74 -4.21 -33.38
C ALA A 725 -3.42 -2.70 -33.41
N GLY A 726 -2.32 -2.26 -32.81
CA GLY A 726 -1.89 -0.86 -32.82
C GLY A 726 -2.50 0.02 -31.72
N SER A 727 -3.13 -0.56 -30.71
CA SER A 727 -3.77 0.16 -29.59
C SER A 727 -4.80 1.21 -30.05
N PRO A 728 -5.82 0.81 -30.81
CA PRO A 728 -6.83 1.74 -31.32
C PRO A 728 -7.60 2.45 -30.19
N ALA A 729 -8.05 3.68 -30.43
CA ALA A 729 -8.83 4.45 -29.47
C ALA A 729 -10.16 3.75 -29.12
N VAL A 730 -10.63 3.97 -27.90
CA VAL A 730 -11.85 3.35 -27.37
C VAL A 730 -12.75 4.44 -26.77
N ASP A 731 -14.00 4.46 -27.22
CA ASP A 731 -14.96 5.53 -26.91
C ASP A 731 -15.97 5.16 -25.80
N SER A 732 -15.94 3.92 -25.30
CA SER A 732 -16.85 3.43 -24.26
C SER A 732 -16.20 2.39 -23.35
N GLN A 733 -16.75 2.22 -22.14
CA GLN A 733 -16.30 1.19 -21.22
C GLN A 733 -16.77 -0.20 -21.68
N ALA A 734 -16.05 -1.24 -21.24
CA ALA A 734 -16.44 -2.62 -21.50
C ALA A 734 -17.78 -2.93 -20.80
N PRO A 735 -18.66 -3.77 -21.39
CA PRO A 735 -19.97 -4.07 -20.82
C PRO A 735 -19.93 -5.09 -19.67
N PHE A 736 -18.76 -5.39 -19.10
CA PHE A 736 -18.58 -6.42 -18.08
C PHE A 736 -18.62 -5.82 -16.67
N SER A 737 -19.38 -6.45 -15.77
CA SER A 737 -19.62 -5.92 -14.41
C SER A 737 -18.35 -5.84 -13.54
N ASP A 738 -17.40 -6.74 -13.78
CA ASP A 738 -16.12 -6.85 -13.08
C ASP A 738 -14.99 -6.05 -13.73
N VAL A 739 -15.28 -5.18 -14.71
CA VAL A 739 -14.28 -4.33 -15.39
C VAL A 739 -14.59 -2.85 -15.14
N ASN A 740 -14.07 -2.32 -14.04
CA ASN A 740 -14.19 -0.92 -13.67
C ASN A 740 -12.91 -0.40 -12.99
N ALA A 741 -12.84 0.89 -12.65
CA ALA A 741 -11.63 1.48 -12.07
C ALA A 741 -11.25 0.93 -10.68
N THR A 742 -12.19 0.30 -9.97
CA THR A 742 -11.94 -0.34 -8.67
C THR A 742 -11.37 -1.74 -8.86
N THR A 743 -11.99 -2.55 -9.72
CA THR A 743 -11.59 -3.95 -9.93
C THR A 743 -10.40 -4.11 -10.89
N VAL A 744 -10.25 -3.21 -11.86
CA VAL A 744 -9.14 -3.17 -12.81
C VAL A 744 -8.56 -1.75 -12.81
N PRO A 745 -7.67 -1.38 -11.87
CA PRO A 745 -7.20 0.01 -11.71
C PRO A 745 -6.43 0.54 -12.93
N ASN A 746 -5.74 -0.33 -13.66
CA ASN A 746 -4.99 0.05 -14.86
C ASN A 746 -5.93 0.41 -16.02
N LYS A 747 -5.89 1.69 -16.44
CA LYS A 747 -6.73 2.20 -17.54
C LYS A 747 -6.46 1.48 -18.88
N ASP A 748 -5.20 1.20 -19.22
CA ASP A 748 -4.84 0.53 -20.47
C ASP A 748 -5.44 -0.87 -20.56
N PHE A 749 -5.60 -1.53 -19.41
CA PHE A 749 -6.21 -2.87 -19.34
C PHE A 749 -7.71 -2.78 -19.60
N ARG A 750 -8.38 -1.80 -18.98
CA ARG A 750 -9.81 -1.53 -19.24
C ARG A 750 -10.05 -1.15 -20.70
N ASP A 751 -9.22 -0.30 -21.27
CA ASP A 751 -9.31 0.10 -22.68
C ASP A 751 -9.12 -1.12 -23.61
N ALA A 752 -8.13 -1.97 -23.35
CA ALA A 752 -7.91 -3.18 -24.13
C ALA A 752 -9.12 -4.15 -24.07
N ILE A 753 -9.71 -4.35 -22.88
CA ILE A 753 -10.90 -5.19 -22.71
C ILE A 753 -12.10 -4.59 -23.45
N ALA A 754 -12.30 -3.27 -23.35
CA ALA A 754 -13.38 -2.57 -24.02
C ALA A 754 -13.26 -2.65 -25.55
N TRP A 755 -12.06 -2.47 -26.10
CA TRP A 755 -11.77 -2.69 -27.52
C TRP A 755 -12.09 -4.15 -27.93
N ALA A 756 -11.65 -5.12 -27.14
CA ALA A 756 -11.88 -6.53 -27.44
C ALA A 756 -13.37 -6.88 -27.41
N ALA A 757 -14.15 -6.30 -26.49
CA ALA A 757 -15.60 -6.48 -26.43
C ALA A 757 -16.29 -5.83 -27.64
N ALA A 758 -15.93 -4.60 -27.99
CA ALA A 758 -16.49 -3.87 -29.14
C ALA A 758 -16.26 -4.61 -30.47
N ASN A 759 -15.10 -5.26 -30.62
CA ASN A 759 -14.74 -6.04 -31.80
C ASN A 759 -15.17 -7.51 -31.72
N LYS A 760 -15.94 -7.89 -30.69
CA LYS A 760 -16.41 -9.27 -30.44
C LYS A 760 -15.28 -10.30 -30.33
N ILE A 761 -14.08 -9.85 -29.98
CA ILE A 761 -12.92 -10.69 -29.68
C ILE A 761 -13.15 -11.43 -28.36
N THR A 762 -13.80 -10.79 -27.40
CA THR A 762 -14.33 -11.43 -26.19
C THR A 762 -15.84 -11.20 -26.07
N THR A 763 -16.52 -12.14 -25.43
CA THR A 763 -17.96 -12.08 -25.12
C THR A 763 -18.22 -12.13 -23.62
N GLY A 764 -17.18 -12.26 -22.78
CA GLY A 764 -17.31 -12.53 -21.36
C GLY A 764 -17.87 -13.93 -21.07
N TYR A 765 -18.17 -14.16 -19.79
CA TYR A 765 -18.90 -15.31 -19.28
C TYR A 765 -20.41 -15.05 -19.30
N ALA A 766 -21.20 -16.12 -19.17
CA ALA A 766 -22.66 -16.04 -19.21
C ALA A 766 -23.27 -15.22 -18.07
N ASP A 767 -22.53 -15.01 -16.97
CA ASP A 767 -22.92 -14.18 -15.82
C ASP A 767 -22.68 -12.67 -16.03
N GLY A 768 -22.15 -12.27 -17.20
CA GLY A 768 -21.86 -10.88 -17.52
C GLY A 768 -20.46 -10.40 -17.08
N THR A 769 -19.60 -11.29 -16.58
CA THR A 769 -18.23 -10.97 -16.18
C THR A 769 -17.19 -11.25 -17.28
N PHE A 770 -15.98 -10.71 -17.14
CA PHE A 770 -14.83 -11.01 -18.00
C PHE A 770 -13.78 -11.92 -17.33
N ALA A 771 -13.70 -11.86 -15.99
CA ALA A 771 -12.69 -12.43 -15.11
C ALA A 771 -11.25 -12.04 -15.52
N PRO A 772 -10.85 -10.75 -15.42
CA PRO A 772 -9.61 -10.24 -15.99
C PRO A 772 -8.35 -10.96 -15.51
N TYR A 773 -8.28 -11.31 -14.22
CA TYR A 773 -7.11 -11.93 -13.60
C TYR A 773 -7.19 -13.46 -13.52
N ALA A 774 -8.24 -14.07 -14.06
CA ALA A 774 -8.30 -15.53 -14.15
C ALA A 774 -7.24 -16.04 -15.15
N THR A 775 -6.65 -17.17 -14.82
CA THR A 775 -5.70 -17.87 -15.69
C THR A 775 -6.37 -18.27 -17.01
N LEU A 776 -5.67 -18.07 -18.13
CA LEU A 776 -6.18 -18.38 -19.45
C LEU A 776 -5.84 -19.83 -19.85
N ASN A 777 -6.81 -20.56 -20.41
CA ASN A 777 -6.59 -21.89 -20.99
C ASN A 777 -6.22 -21.78 -22.47
N ARG A 778 -5.52 -22.79 -23.00
CA ARG A 778 -5.02 -22.80 -24.39
C ARG A 778 -6.13 -22.72 -25.43
N GLN A 779 -7.26 -23.39 -25.21
CA GLN A 779 -8.40 -23.35 -26.13
C GLN A 779 -9.06 -21.96 -26.20
N ASP A 780 -9.17 -21.27 -25.07
CA ASP A 780 -9.73 -19.93 -25.00
C ASP A 780 -8.84 -18.92 -25.73
N ALA A 781 -7.52 -19.09 -25.62
CA ALA A 781 -6.54 -18.28 -26.34
C ALA A 781 -6.63 -18.48 -27.86
N ALA A 782 -6.86 -19.71 -28.32
CA ALA A 782 -7.13 -19.99 -29.74
C ALA A 782 -8.43 -19.29 -30.20
N ALA A 783 -9.47 -19.29 -29.36
CA ALA A 783 -10.72 -18.62 -29.66
C ALA A 783 -10.57 -17.08 -29.72
N PHE A 784 -9.75 -16.49 -28.86
CA PHE A 784 -9.42 -15.06 -28.96
C PHE A 784 -8.66 -14.74 -30.24
N LEU A 785 -7.65 -15.54 -30.61
CA LEU A 785 -6.88 -15.34 -31.83
C LEU A 785 -7.72 -15.46 -33.09
N TYR A 786 -8.58 -16.48 -33.17
CA TYR A 786 -9.48 -16.68 -34.30
C TYR A 786 -10.40 -15.47 -34.51
N ARG A 787 -11.00 -14.97 -33.42
CA ARG A 787 -11.89 -13.80 -33.47
C ARG A 787 -11.14 -12.52 -33.80
N ALA A 788 -9.98 -12.29 -33.18
CA ALA A 788 -9.10 -11.17 -33.49
C ALA A 788 -8.59 -11.19 -34.95
N SER A 789 -8.48 -12.38 -35.54
CA SER A 789 -8.13 -12.57 -36.96
C SER A 789 -9.31 -12.37 -37.92
N GLY A 790 -10.45 -11.89 -37.44
CA GLY A 790 -11.65 -11.64 -38.25
C GLY A 790 -12.53 -12.87 -38.47
N SER A 791 -12.39 -13.90 -37.64
CA SER A 791 -13.16 -15.16 -37.74
C SER A 791 -13.12 -15.80 -39.14
N PRO A 792 -11.93 -16.10 -39.68
CA PRO A 792 -11.77 -16.60 -41.05
C PRO A 792 -12.59 -17.87 -41.30
N LYS A 793 -13.16 -18.00 -42.50
CA LYS A 793 -13.99 -19.17 -42.85
C LYS A 793 -13.14 -20.44 -42.82
N PHE A 794 -13.50 -21.38 -41.94
CA PHE A 794 -12.80 -22.64 -41.75
C PHE A 794 -13.80 -23.80 -41.66
N GLN A 795 -13.47 -24.93 -42.28
CA GLN A 795 -14.28 -26.15 -42.33
C GLN A 795 -13.53 -27.29 -41.64
N GLU A 796 -14.08 -27.82 -40.55
CA GLU A 796 -13.40 -28.81 -39.71
C GLU A 796 -13.29 -30.20 -40.38
N ASN A 797 -14.25 -30.55 -41.24
CA ASN A 797 -14.45 -31.89 -41.80
C ASN A 797 -13.41 -32.33 -42.85
N GLY A 798 -12.43 -31.47 -43.20
CA GLY A 798 -11.39 -31.74 -44.20
C GLY A 798 -9.96 -31.78 -43.66
N VAL A 799 -9.76 -31.58 -42.36
CA VAL A 799 -8.42 -31.57 -41.75
C VAL A 799 -8.15 -32.94 -41.16
N ASN A 800 -7.11 -33.65 -41.64
CA ASN A 800 -6.59 -34.84 -40.96
C ASN A 800 -6.34 -34.47 -39.50
N ALA A 801 -7.05 -35.12 -38.57
CA ALA A 801 -7.04 -34.76 -37.15
C ALA A 801 -5.60 -34.60 -36.66
N LYS A 802 -5.21 -33.34 -36.39
CA LYS A 802 -3.83 -33.01 -36.00
C LYS A 802 -3.58 -33.29 -34.51
N PHE A 803 -4.64 -33.34 -33.70
CA PHE A 803 -4.59 -33.52 -32.26
C PHE A 803 -5.57 -34.60 -31.82
N SER A 804 -5.11 -35.56 -31.00
CA SER A 804 -5.91 -36.70 -30.55
C SER A 804 -7.00 -36.35 -29.54
N ASP A 805 -6.89 -35.21 -28.90
CA ASP A 805 -7.79 -34.68 -27.87
C ASP A 805 -8.75 -33.59 -28.40
N VAL A 806 -8.77 -33.34 -29.71
CA VAL A 806 -9.65 -32.34 -30.35
C VAL A 806 -10.63 -33.05 -31.28
N THR A 807 -11.91 -33.00 -30.93
CA THR A 807 -13.00 -33.57 -31.74
C THR A 807 -13.68 -32.46 -32.53
N ALA A 808 -13.77 -32.62 -33.86
CA ALA A 808 -14.52 -31.68 -34.71
C ALA A 808 -15.99 -31.61 -34.27
N GLY A 809 -16.54 -30.39 -34.21
CA GLY A 809 -17.89 -30.11 -33.74
C GLY A 809 -18.02 -29.84 -32.23
N ASP A 810 -16.96 -30.01 -31.44
CA ASP A 810 -16.95 -29.67 -30.01
C ASP A 810 -16.81 -28.15 -29.79
N THR A 811 -17.93 -27.46 -29.98
CA THR A 811 -18.02 -25.99 -29.83
C THR A 811 -17.74 -25.51 -28.40
N ALA A 812 -17.98 -26.34 -27.38
CA ALA A 812 -17.72 -26.00 -25.99
C ALA A 812 -16.22 -25.85 -25.70
N ASN A 813 -15.39 -26.59 -26.44
CA ASN A 813 -13.93 -26.55 -26.33
C ASN A 813 -13.24 -25.85 -27.49
N HIS A 814 -13.98 -25.00 -28.22
CA HIS A 814 -13.45 -24.20 -29.32
C HIS A 814 -12.74 -25.05 -30.39
N SER A 815 -13.28 -26.25 -30.70
CA SER A 815 -12.66 -27.20 -31.64
C SER A 815 -12.34 -26.55 -32.98
N LYS A 816 -13.21 -25.67 -33.45
CA LYS A 816 -13.09 -25.00 -34.74
C LYS A 816 -11.90 -24.05 -34.75
N GLU A 817 -11.78 -23.25 -33.70
CA GLU A 817 -10.71 -22.26 -33.54
C GLU A 817 -9.35 -22.95 -33.32
N VAL A 818 -9.34 -24.05 -32.58
CA VAL A 818 -8.14 -24.88 -32.39
C VAL A 818 -7.70 -25.54 -33.70
N LEU A 819 -8.62 -26.14 -34.45
CA LEU A 819 -8.33 -26.80 -35.73
C LEU A 819 -7.92 -25.79 -36.81
N TRP A 820 -8.50 -24.59 -36.82
CA TRP A 820 -8.04 -23.47 -37.67
C TRP A 820 -6.61 -23.06 -37.31
N ALA A 821 -6.32 -22.83 -36.02
CA ALA A 821 -4.98 -22.48 -35.59
C ALA A 821 -3.97 -23.59 -35.99
N ALA A 822 -4.39 -24.85 -35.99
CA ALA A 822 -3.57 -25.97 -36.43
C ALA A 822 -3.36 -26.02 -37.96
N SER A 823 -4.35 -25.61 -38.77
CA SER A 823 -4.22 -25.55 -40.23
C SER A 823 -3.26 -24.45 -40.66
N GLU A 824 -3.28 -23.31 -39.97
CA GLU A 824 -2.39 -22.16 -40.23
C GLU A 824 -0.98 -22.33 -39.63
N GLY A 825 -0.72 -23.41 -38.89
CA GLY A 825 0.57 -23.65 -38.21
C GLY A 825 0.81 -22.76 -36.99
N ILE A 826 -0.24 -22.10 -36.48
CA ILE A 826 -0.25 -21.30 -35.25
C ILE A 826 -0.14 -22.24 -34.04
N ALA A 827 -1.07 -23.19 -33.95
CA ALA A 827 -1.08 -24.25 -32.94
C ALA A 827 -0.34 -25.48 -33.48
N LYS A 828 0.75 -25.88 -32.81
CA LYS A 828 1.54 -27.07 -33.18
C LYS A 828 1.26 -28.29 -32.31
N GLY A 829 0.66 -28.09 -31.14
CA GLY A 829 0.40 -29.14 -30.14
C GLY A 829 1.65 -29.63 -29.43
N TYR A 830 1.45 -30.54 -28.48
CA TYR A 830 2.50 -31.29 -27.79
C TYR A 830 2.79 -32.59 -28.53
N TYR A 831 4.07 -32.88 -28.72
CA TYR A 831 4.52 -34.11 -29.36
C TYR A 831 4.67 -35.23 -28.33
N GLY A 832 4.11 -36.40 -28.64
CA GLY A 832 4.20 -37.62 -27.84
C GLY A 832 3.96 -38.85 -28.72
N THR A 833 3.49 -39.97 -28.12
CA THR A 833 3.04 -41.15 -28.89
C THR A 833 1.87 -40.83 -29.83
N VAL A 834 1.06 -39.84 -29.44
CA VAL A 834 0.09 -39.13 -30.27
C VAL A 834 0.27 -37.63 -30.05
N THR A 835 0.09 -36.82 -31.08
CA THR A 835 0.09 -35.36 -30.94
C THR A 835 -1.23 -34.92 -30.31
N TYR A 836 -1.19 -34.08 -29.28
CA TYR A 836 -2.39 -33.55 -28.61
C TYR A 836 -2.26 -32.05 -28.37
N PHE A 837 -3.37 -31.32 -28.22
CA PHE A 837 -3.40 -29.86 -28.08
C PHE A 837 -3.28 -29.41 -26.61
N GLY A 838 -3.92 -30.15 -25.70
CA GLY A 838 -4.01 -29.86 -24.28
C GLY A 838 -4.92 -28.66 -23.99
N GLY A 839 -6.16 -28.66 -24.50
CA GLY A 839 -7.05 -27.48 -24.48
C GLY A 839 -7.28 -26.85 -23.10
N TYR A 840 -7.41 -27.69 -22.06
CA TYR A 840 -7.60 -27.27 -20.67
C TYR A 840 -6.32 -26.94 -19.91
N ASN A 841 -5.14 -27.14 -20.51
CA ASN A 841 -3.90 -26.75 -19.85
C ASN A 841 -3.84 -25.22 -19.75
N THR A 842 -3.39 -24.74 -18.60
CA THR A 842 -3.03 -23.34 -18.40
C THR A 842 -2.07 -22.88 -19.49
N LEU A 843 -2.40 -21.76 -20.11
CA LEU A 843 -1.52 -21.10 -21.07
C LEU A 843 -0.43 -20.36 -20.31
N VAL A 844 0.81 -20.72 -20.60
CA VAL A 844 2.00 -20.04 -20.09
C VAL A 844 2.52 -18.99 -21.08
N ARG A 845 3.27 -18.00 -20.58
CA ARG A 845 3.66 -16.80 -21.35
C ARG A 845 4.39 -17.10 -22.66
N GLN A 846 5.29 -18.08 -22.69
CA GLN A 846 6.05 -18.44 -23.89
C GLN A 846 5.18 -19.08 -24.97
N ASP A 847 4.19 -19.88 -24.56
CA ASP A 847 3.24 -20.51 -25.48
C ASP A 847 2.27 -19.48 -26.06
N ALA A 848 1.83 -18.55 -25.22
CA ALA A 848 1.03 -17.40 -25.64
C ALA A 848 1.77 -16.54 -26.66
N ALA A 849 3.07 -16.28 -26.42
CA ALA A 849 3.93 -15.54 -27.34
C ALA A 849 4.09 -16.30 -28.67
N ALA A 850 4.29 -17.62 -28.61
CA ALA A 850 4.37 -18.46 -29.79
C ALA A 850 3.09 -18.42 -30.64
N PHE A 851 1.91 -18.54 -30.01
CA PHE A 851 0.65 -18.47 -30.72
C PHE A 851 0.49 -17.10 -31.41
N LEU A 852 0.64 -16.00 -30.67
CA LEU A 852 0.48 -14.66 -31.22
C LEU A 852 1.52 -14.34 -32.30
N ALA A 853 2.80 -14.67 -32.09
CA ALA A 853 3.86 -14.43 -33.07
C ALA A 853 3.56 -15.13 -34.40
N ARG A 854 3.10 -16.38 -34.35
CA ARG A 854 2.75 -17.16 -35.54
C ARG A 854 1.50 -16.62 -36.22
N THR A 855 0.50 -16.18 -35.47
CA THR A 855 -0.67 -15.48 -36.02
C THR A 855 -0.27 -14.25 -36.81
N LEU A 856 0.62 -13.41 -36.26
CA LEU A 856 1.13 -12.21 -36.94
C LEU A 856 1.98 -12.56 -38.18
N ARG A 857 2.81 -13.60 -38.13
CA ARG A 857 3.61 -14.05 -39.28
C ARG A 857 2.76 -14.68 -40.38
N ALA A 858 1.61 -15.27 -40.03
CA ALA A 858 0.61 -15.75 -40.98
C ALA A 858 -0.19 -14.60 -41.63
N GLY A 859 0.08 -13.34 -41.25
CA GLY A 859 -0.54 -12.15 -41.86
C GLY A 859 -1.88 -11.76 -41.25
N TYR A 860 -2.29 -12.38 -40.15
CA TYR A 860 -3.47 -11.98 -39.40
C TYR A 860 -3.12 -10.89 -38.39
N ILE A 861 -4.11 -10.06 -38.02
CA ILE A 861 -3.96 -8.97 -37.03
C ILE A 861 -2.85 -7.99 -37.47
N ALA A 862 -3.05 -7.32 -38.61
CA ALA A 862 -2.15 -6.27 -39.09
C ALA A 862 -2.64 -4.87 -38.63
N LYS A 863 -1.68 -3.96 -38.40
CA LYS A 863 -1.91 -2.54 -38.07
C LYS A 863 -2.72 -1.80 -39.13
#